data_AF-A0A818IWV2-F1
#
_entry.id   AF-A0A818IWV2-F1
#
_cell.length_a   1.000
_cell.length_b   1.000
_cell.length_c   1.000
_cell.angle_alpha   90.00
_cell.angle_beta   90.00
_cell.angle_gamma   90.00
#
_symmetry.space_group_name_H-M   'P 1'
#
loop_
_entity.id
_entity.type
_entity.pdbx_description
1 polymer ?
#
loop_
_entity_poly.entity_id
_entity_poly.type
_entity_poly.pdbx_seq_one_letter_code
_entity_poly.pdbx_strand_id
1 'polypeptide(L)'
;MTTIGTSPIIEENLETFSLLWLDASVNDTQENIDAQHQLRTSINFLKIFEDADKCEQYIRSVPKDDRIVFIVSGRFGEIIVPRIHSLRQVSAIYVYCKDKKRNELWSHELKKVKGVIVLLDELISQIRSDQARRNRKNVDEPLSMNFSNTNTNKHEQSTSDLSGQFIHSQLLIDCLIQMKPTSNEKKEFISLCQQYYKGNTMELSLLNEFKKYYSSERALWWYTREAFLYRLVNKALRVLNIDLLFLCRFFIRDIQQQLEQRKCSSFIHVYRCQLMSNEEIQLLKNSIGKYIAMNSYLSTSVNRRQALSFLDYSSDLELVLFEIDADSQLKGIKPFSNITSYSYFPEEEEILFTLGSIFRIISVNRDDDELWTIRMVLVGDEHQDSNSIINQMKNEYMQQETNIITYGNILRDMGKLDEAEKYYRHFLNQSSNNSQDIANCYYSLGTVASAKGKYDESLQWHLDALSIKMDKLTANDPNIASSYNCIAIVYRKKGDYRQALKSYEKSLTIWEKTFGENHPKVAMCLNNIGAVYEDQKDYSKALEYYQMALDIAQKHIPIDHRALSAIHNNIGNVYCMLNDYDHALEQYNEAFRIKSKILPNQHPSLATALRSIGMVYEKKGAIQKAQEFYKQADDINSVI
;
A
#
# COMPACT_ATOMS: atom_id res chain seq x y z
N MET A 1 -2.21 31.49 -20.95
CA MET A 1 -3.21 30.80 -21.79
C MET A 1 -2.51 29.74 -22.60
N THR A 2 -2.50 28.52 -22.08
CA THR A 2 -2.02 27.31 -22.75
C THR A 2 -3.02 26.25 -22.34
N THR A 3 -3.86 25.85 -23.30
CA THR A 3 -4.85 24.79 -23.19
C THR A 3 -4.11 23.47 -23.02
N ILE A 4 -3.93 23.04 -21.77
CA ILE A 4 -3.46 21.70 -21.44
C ILE A 4 -4.70 20.83 -21.31
N GLY A 5 -4.81 19.85 -22.20
CA GLY A 5 -5.97 18.98 -22.35
C GLY A 5 -6.36 18.33 -21.02
N THR A 6 -7.66 18.25 -20.81
CA THR A 6 -8.30 17.36 -19.84
C THR A 6 -7.81 15.94 -20.11
N SER A 7 -6.81 15.49 -19.35
CA SER A 7 -6.39 14.09 -19.39
C SER A 7 -7.56 13.24 -18.86
N PRO A 8 -8.08 12.27 -19.61
CA PRO A 8 -9.09 11.35 -19.09
C PRO A 8 -8.45 10.56 -17.94
N ILE A 9 -9.17 10.47 -16.83
CA ILE A 9 -8.71 9.99 -15.52
C ILE A 9 -8.29 8.51 -15.52
N ILE A 10 -8.33 7.76 -16.63
CA ILE A 10 -8.29 6.28 -16.55
C ILE A 10 -7.74 5.63 -17.82
N GLU A 11 -6.51 5.14 -17.75
CA GLU A 11 -5.97 4.11 -18.66
C GLU A 11 -5.39 2.93 -17.86
N GLU A 12 -6.01 2.54 -16.73
CA GLU A 12 -5.53 1.41 -15.91
C GLU A 12 -6.56 0.29 -15.77
N ASN A 13 -6.11 -0.95 -16.04
CA ASN A 13 -6.99 -2.05 -16.41
C ASN A 13 -7.62 -2.66 -15.19
N LEU A 14 -8.90 -2.95 -15.28
CA LEU A 14 -9.66 -3.67 -14.26
C LEU A 14 -9.42 -5.19 -14.29
N GLU A 15 -8.23 -5.62 -14.75
CA GLU A 15 -7.64 -6.97 -14.73
C GLU A 15 -6.13 -6.85 -14.43
N THR A 16 -5.69 -6.91 -13.16
CA THR A 16 -4.26 -7.11 -12.86
C THR A 16 -3.93 -8.57 -13.06
N PHE A 17 -3.80 -8.94 -14.32
CA PHE A 17 -2.85 -9.94 -14.71
C PHE A 17 -1.64 -9.20 -15.28
N SER A 18 -0.45 -9.49 -14.79
CA SER A 18 0.76 -8.96 -15.42
C SER A 18 1.04 -9.78 -16.67
N LEU A 19 0.87 -9.17 -17.84
CA LEU A 19 1.31 -9.78 -19.09
C LEU A 19 2.80 -9.53 -19.23
N LEU A 20 3.61 -10.57 -19.20
CA LEU A 20 5.04 -10.45 -19.47
C LEU A 20 5.34 -11.01 -20.86
N TRP A 21 6.11 -10.27 -21.65
CA TRP A 21 6.60 -10.73 -22.94
C TRP A 21 8.12 -10.85 -22.89
N LEU A 22 8.65 -12.07 -23.03
CA LEU A 22 10.08 -12.34 -23.18
C LEU A 22 10.43 -12.72 -24.63
N ASP A 23 11.13 -11.84 -25.33
CA ASP A 23 11.70 -12.08 -26.66
C ASP A 23 12.99 -11.25 -26.86
N ALA A 24 14.00 -11.84 -27.51
CA ALA A 24 15.31 -11.20 -27.67
C ALA A 24 15.29 -10.02 -28.65
N SER A 25 14.28 -10.01 -29.52
CA SER A 25 14.03 -9.02 -30.58
C SER A 25 12.71 -8.28 -30.34
N VAL A 26 12.25 -8.26 -29.09
CA VAL A 26 10.92 -7.75 -28.73
C VAL A 26 10.71 -6.31 -29.19
N ASN A 27 11.76 -5.49 -29.22
CA ASN A 27 11.73 -4.09 -29.65
C ASN A 27 12.29 -3.87 -31.08
N ASP A 28 12.80 -4.91 -31.73
CA ASP A 28 13.60 -4.77 -32.96
C ASP A 28 12.79 -4.99 -34.24
N THR A 29 11.66 -5.69 -34.15
CA THR A 29 10.83 -6.02 -35.32
C THR A 29 9.54 -5.21 -35.32
N GLN A 30 9.17 -4.66 -36.47
CA GLN A 30 7.92 -3.93 -36.64
C GLN A 30 6.70 -4.81 -36.26
N GLU A 31 6.77 -6.11 -36.56
CA GLU A 31 5.76 -7.10 -36.17
C GLU A 31 5.58 -7.18 -34.64
N ASN A 32 6.67 -7.19 -33.86
CA ASN A 32 6.59 -7.17 -32.41
C ASN A 32 6.14 -5.80 -31.87
N ILE A 33 6.58 -4.69 -32.47
CA ILE A 33 6.15 -3.33 -32.07
C ILE A 33 4.64 -3.16 -32.29
N ASP A 34 4.13 -3.57 -33.45
CA ASP A 34 2.69 -3.53 -33.76
C ASP A 34 1.90 -4.45 -32.82
N ALA A 35 2.45 -5.63 -32.50
CA ALA A 35 1.89 -6.54 -31.51
C ALA A 35 1.85 -5.95 -30.10
N GLN A 36 2.91 -5.28 -29.66
CA GLN A 36 2.94 -4.57 -28.40
C GLN A 36 1.89 -3.46 -28.37
N HIS A 37 1.75 -2.68 -29.44
CA HIS A 37 0.72 -1.64 -29.54
C HIS A 37 -0.68 -2.24 -29.46
N GLN A 38 -0.97 -3.31 -30.20
CA GLN A 38 -2.27 -3.98 -30.17
C GLN A 38 -2.57 -4.62 -28.80
N LEU A 39 -1.60 -5.27 -28.15
CA LEU A 39 -1.78 -5.78 -26.80
C LEU A 39 -1.99 -4.65 -25.78
N ARG A 40 -1.23 -3.56 -25.90
CA ARG A 40 -1.38 -2.36 -25.04
C ARG A 40 -2.73 -1.66 -25.23
N THR A 41 -3.41 -1.81 -26.38
CA THR A 41 -4.79 -1.30 -26.53
C THR A 41 -5.82 -2.07 -25.69
N SER A 42 -5.47 -3.25 -25.19
CA SER A 42 -6.38 -4.18 -24.51
C SER A 42 -5.92 -4.58 -23.09
N ILE A 43 -4.63 -4.43 -22.79
CA ILE A 43 -3.96 -4.93 -21.57
C ILE A 43 -3.07 -3.79 -21.02
N ASN A 44 -3.35 -3.30 -19.79
CA ASN A 44 -2.75 -2.05 -19.29
C ASN A 44 -1.47 -2.31 -18.50
N PHE A 45 -1.08 -3.57 -18.31
CA PHE A 45 0.22 -3.94 -17.77
C PHE A 45 0.88 -5.00 -18.67
N LEU A 46 1.59 -4.52 -19.69
CA LEU A 46 2.49 -5.30 -20.54
C LEU A 46 3.94 -4.95 -20.18
N LYS A 47 4.64 -5.87 -19.51
CA LYS A 47 6.06 -5.72 -19.19
C LYS A 47 6.90 -6.58 -20.12
N ILE A 48 7.99 -6.02 -20.62
CA ILE A 48 8.79 -6.63 -21.68
C ILE A 48 10.19 -6.94 -21.14
N PHE A 49 10.73 -8.07 -21.59
CA PHE A 49 12.07 -8.52 -21.27
C PHE A 49 12.79 -8.98 -22.53
N GLU A 50 14.06 -8.58 -22.63
CA GLU A 50 15.01 -9.09 -23.64
C GLU A 50 15.95 -10.15 -23.04
N ASP A 51 15.98 -10.25 -21.71
CA ASP A 51 16.89 -11.09 -20.92
C ASP A 51 16.08 -12.06 -20.04
N ALA A 52 16.39 -13.35 -20.16
CA ALA A 52 15.66 -14.41 -19.47
C ALA A 52 15.90 -14.43 -17.96
N ASP A 53 17.12 -14.11 -17.49
CA ASP A 53 17.46 -14.15 -16.07
C ASP A 53 16.78 -12.99 -15.32
N LYS A 54 16.76 -11.80 -15.92
CA LYS A 54 15.99 -10.65 -15.40
C LYS A 54 14.49 -10.92 -15.39
N CYS A 55 13.97 -11.61 -16.41
CA CYS A 55 12.57 -12.02 -16.48
C CYS A 55 12.23 -13.01 -15.37
N GLU A 56 13.06 -14.04 -15.16
CA GLU A 56 12.87 -15.04 -14.12
C GLU A 56 12.94 -14.42 -12.71
N GLN A 57 13.94 -13.57 -12.45
CA GLN A 57 14.06 -12.83 -11.19
C GLN A 57 12.80 -11.99 -10.92
N TYR A 58 12.28 -11.32 -11.95
CA TYR A 58 11.05 -10.55 -11.82
C TYR A 58 9.85 -11.46 -11.51
N ILE A 59 9.63 -12.54 -12.26
CA ILE A 59 8.52 -13.50 -12.03
C ILE A 59 8.55 -14.04 -10.60
N ARG A 60 9.74 -14.31 -10.05
CA ARG A 60 9.92 -14.77 -8.67
C ARG A 60 9.72 -13.68 -7.62
N SER A 61 9.97 -12.42 -7.97
CA SER A 61 9.70 -11.26 -7.11
C SER A 61 8.22 -10.87 -7.06
N VAL A 62 7.43 -11.30 -8.05
CA VAL A 62 5.98 -11.06 -8.07
C VAL A 62 5.32 -11.89 -6.95
N PRO A 63 4.49 -11.27 -6.09
CA PRO A 63 3.75 -11.98 -5.05
C PRO A 63 3.00 -13.20 -5.59
N LYS A 64 2.93 -14.28 -4.82
CA LYS A 64 2.27 -15.53 -5.26
C LYS A 64 0.76 -15.36 -5.53
N ASP A 65 0.17 -14.30 -5.00
CA ASP A 65 -1.26 -13.97 -5.14
C ASP A 65 -1.57 -13.21 -6.44
N ASP A 66 -0.53 -12.66 -7.09
CA ASP A 66 -0.64 -11.99 -8.37
C ASP A 66 -0.57 -13.00 -9.52
N ARG A 67 -1.32 -12.72 -10.59
CA ARG A 67 -1.43 -13.62 -11.73
C ARG A 67 -0.63 -13.09 -12.91
N ILE A 68 0.28 -13.91 -13.41
CA ILE A 68 1.12 -13.67 -14.56
C ILE A 68 0.55 -14.44 -15.74
N VAL A 69 0.36 -13.73 -16.84
CA VAL A 69 0.21 -14.33 -18.16
C VAL A 69 1.55 -14.14 -18.88
N PHE A 70 2.14 -15.22 -19.37
CA PHE A 70 3.49 -15.17 -19.91
C PHE A 70 3.47 -15.44 -21.41
N ILE A 71 3.92 -14.48 -22.20
CA ILE A 71 4.22 -14.64 -23.63
C ILE A 71 5.72 -14.83 -23.74
N VAL A 72 6.15 -15.88 -24.44
CA VAL A 72 7.56 -16.19 -24.60
C VAL A 72 7.88 -16.65 -26.02
N SER A 73 9.03 -16.24 -26.52
CA SER A 73 9.56 -16.75 -27.78
C SER A 73 9.92 -18.24 -27.67
N GLY A 74 9.95 -18.98 -28.78
CA GLY A 74 10.27 -20.41 -28.74
C GLY A 74 11.63 -20.72 -28.09
N ARG A 75 12.66 -19.94 -28.45
CA ARG A 75 14.03 -20.13 -27.94
C ARG A 75 14.16 -19.86 -26.45
N PHE A 76 13.52 -18.81 -25.94
CA PHE A 76 13.51 -18.55 -24.50
C PHE A 76 12.57 -19.50 -23.76
N GLY A 77 11.47 -19.91 -24.40
CA GLY A 77 10.47 -20.81 -23.85
C GLY A 77 11.08 -22.13 -23.41
N GLU A 78 11.89 -22.74 -24.27
CA GLU A 78 12.59 -24.01 -24.01
C GLU A 78 13.49 -23.95 -22.76
N ILE A 79 14.00 -22.76 -22.41
CA ILE A 79 14.91 -22.56 -21.27
C ILE A 79 14.15 -22.19 -20.00
N ILE A 80 13.24 -21.21 -20.08
CA ILE A 80 12.65 -20.59 -18.90
C ILE A 80 11.38 -21.30 -18.44
N VAL A 81 10.56 -21.83 -19.36
CA VAL A 81 9.24 -22.39 -19.03
C VAL A 81 9.34 -23.59 -18.08
N PRO A 82 10.29 -24.53 -18.24
CA PRO A 82 10.51 -25.60 -17.26
C PRO A 82 10.81 -25.10 -15.84
N ARG A 83 11.42 -23.92 -15.69
CA ARG A 83 11.81 -23.35 -14.39
C ARG A 83 10.68 -22.60 -13.67
N ILE A 84 9.73 -22.07 -14.43
CA ILE A 84 8.68 -21.18 -13.93
C ILE A 84 7.26 -21.77 -13.99
N HIS A 85 7.02 -22.82 -14.79
CA HIS A 85 5.65 -23.33 -14.99
C HIS A 85 4.99 -23.81 -13.70
N SER A 86 5.78 -24.21 -12.70
CA SER A 86 5.27 -24.72 -11.42
C SER A 86 4.89 -23.59 -10.47
N LEU A 87 5.35 -22.36 -10.71
CA LEU A 87 5.09 -21.20 -9.84
C LEU A 87 3.62 -20.82 -9.84
N ARG A 88 3.04 -20.60 -8.64
CA ARG A 88 1.62 -20.27 -8.44
C ARG A 88 1.21 -19.04 -9.24
N GLN A 89 2.03 -18.00 -9.20
CA GLN A 89 1.77 -16.74 -9.90
C GLN A 89 1.71 -16.91 -11.42
N VAL A 90 2.33 -17.94 -12.02
CA VAL A 90 2.24 -18.17 -13.47
C VAL A 90 0.93 -18.91 -13.80
N SER A 91 -0.01 -18.21 -14.43
CA SER A 91 -1.39 -18.68 -14.65
C SER A 91 -1.67 -19.24 -16.05
N ALA A 92 -0.91 -18.77 -17.05
CA ALA A 92 -0.97 -19.20 -18.44
C ALA A 92 0.32 -18.82 -19.15
N ILE A 93 0.79 -19.69 -20.04
CA ILE A 93 1.97 -19.49 -20.87
C ILE A 93 1.56 -19.64 -22.34
N TYR A 94 1.94 -18.67 -23.17
CA TYR A 94 1.74 -18.67 -24.61
C TYR A 94 3.10 -18.60 -25.29
N VAL A 95 3.40 -19.60 -26.11
CA VAL A 95 4.64 -19.61 -26.88
C VAL A 95 4.37 -18.96 -28.22
N TYR A 96 4.89 -17.75 -28.44
CA TYR A 96 4.71 -17.00 -29.67
C TYR A 96 5.95 -17.17 -30.57
N CYS A 97 5.82 -17.93 -31.67
CA CYS A 97 6.95 -18.23 -32.54
C CYS A 97 6.53 -18.73 -33.94
N LYS A 98 7.40 -18.54 -34.93
CA LYS A 98 7.18 -19.02 -36.31
C LYS A 98 7.29 -20.54 -36.45
N ASP A 99 8.19 -21.18 -35.69
CA ASP A 99 8.44 -22.63 -35.77
C ASP A 99 7.57 -23.41 -34.78
N LYS A 100 6.29 -23.57 -35.13
CA LYS A 100 5.28 -24.22 -34.28
C LYS A 100 5.63 -25.67 -33.92
N LYS A 101 5.96 -26.49 -34.93
CA LYS A 101 6.21 -27.93 -34.76
C LYS A 101 7.34 -28.22 -33.78
N ARG A 102 8.43 -27.45 -33.87
CA ARG A 102 9.57 -27.63 -32.96
C ARG A 102 9.21 -27.31 -31.51
N ASN A 103 8.43 -26.25 -31.27
CA ASN A 103 8.13 -25.80 -29.92
C ASN A 103 7.03 -26.64 -29.25
N GLU A 104 6.13 -27.24 -30.03
CA GLU A 104 5.16 -28.20 -29.51
C GLU A 104 5.83 -29.45 -28.90
N LEU A 105 6.99 -29.87 -29.42
CA LEU A 105 7.73 -31.05 -28.93
C LEU A 105 8.12 -30.94 -27.45
N TRP A 106 8.49 -29.75 -26.97
CA TRP A 106 8.84 -29.57 -25.55
C TRP A 106 7.68 -29.03 -24.71
N SER A 107 6.72 -28.34 -25.33
CA SER A 107 5.67 -27.65 -24.58
C SER A 107 4.43 -28.49 -24.31
N HIS A 108 4.20 -29.57 -25.06
CA HIS A 108 2.96 -30.37 -25.00
C HIS A 108 2.70 -31.05 -23.65
N GLU A 109 3.74 -31.37 -22.88
CA GLU A 109 3.61 -32.01 -21.57
C GLU A 109 3.31 -31.00 -20.44
N LEU A 110 3.42 -29.70 -20.72
CA LEU A 110 3.35 -28.64 -19.71
C LEU A 110 1.94 -28.03 -19.62
N LYS A 111 1.17 -28.43 -18.60
CA LYS A 111 -0.25 -28.04 -18.40
C LYS A 111 -0.55 -26.53 -18.44
N LYS A 112 0.42 -25.69 -18.07
CA LYS A 112 0.25 -24.23 -18.07
C LYS A 112 0.51 -23.58 -19.42
N VAL A 113 1.11 -24.30 -20.38
CA VAL A 113 1.23 -23.85 -21.76
C VAL A 113 -0.11 -24.02 -22.45
N LYS A 114 -0.68 -22.90 -22.90
CA LYS A 114 -2.01 -22.83 -23.54
C LYS A 114 -1.95 -23.02 -25.05
N GLY A 115 -0.79 -22.80 -25.66
CA GLY A 115 -0.56 -23.10 -27.06
C GLY A 115 0.77 -22.54 -27.57
N VAL A 116 1.18 -23.10 -28.71
CA VAL A 116 2.23 -22.54 -29.56
C VAL A 116 1.55 -21.85 -30.74
N ILE A 117 1.73 -20.53 -30.82
CA ILE A 117 0.93 -19.64 -31.64
C ILE A 117 1.85 -18.90 -32.61
N VAL A 118 1.44 -18.87 -33.88
CA VAL A 118 2.22 -18.30 -34.99
C VAL A 118 1.73 -16.91 -35.33
N LEU A 119 0.42 -16.69 -35.31
CA LEU A 119 -0.22 -15.45 -35.72
C LEU A 119 -0.61 -14.61 -34.50
N LEU A 120 -0.32 -13.31 -34.57
CA LEU A 120 -0.65 -12.36 -33.52
C LEU A 120 -2.16 -12.30 -33.21
N ASP A 121 -3.00 -12.27 -34.24
CA ASP A 121 -4.45 -12.21 -34.05
C ASP A 121 -5.00 -13.43 -33.31
N GLU A 122 -4.41 -14.61 -33.57
CA GLU A 122 -4.73 -15.83 -32.85
C GLU A 122 -4.27 -15.76 -31.39
N LEU A 123 -3.07 -15.22 -31.13
CA LEU A 123 -2.54 -15.02 -29.78
C LEU A 123 -3.46 -14.12 -28.97
N ILE A 124 -3.83 -12.97 -29.52
CA ILE A 124 -4.71 -11.99 -28.88
C ILE A 124 -6.10 -12.60 -28.65
N SER A 125 -6.66 -13.27 -29.66
CA SER A 125 -7.98 -13.91 -29.57
C SER A 125 -8.01 -15.00 -28.50
N GLN A 126 -6.96 -15.83 -28.43
CA GLN A 126 -6.86 -16.92 -27.47
C GLN A 126 -6.66 -16.41 -26.04
N ILE A 127 -5.79 -15.41 -25.83
CA ILE A 127 -5.64 -14.75 -24.54
C ILE A 127 -7.00 -14.21 -24.08
N ARG A 128 -7.71 -13.47 -24.94
CA ARG A 128 -9.05 -12.92 -24.62
C ARG A 128 -10.08 -14.01 -24.32
N SER A 129 -10.10 -15.08 -25.12
CA SER A 129 -11.04 -16.19 -24.94
C SER A 129 -10.79 -16.93 -23.62
N ASP A 130 -9.53 -17.17 -23.27
CA ASP A 130 -9.15 -17.84 -22.03
C ASP A 130 -9.48 -16.98 -20.79
N GLN A 131 -9.34 -15.65 -20.89
CA GLN A 131 -9.82 -14.75 -19.84
C GLN A 131 -11.35 -14.72 -19.75
N ALA A 132 -12.04 -14.62 -20.89
CA ALA A 132 -13.50 -14.58 -20.95
C ALA A 132 -14.18 -15.88 -20.48
N ARG A 133 -13.58 -17.06 -20.78
CA ARG A 133 -14.07 -18.37 -20.32
C ARG A 133 -13.87 -18.57 -18.82
N ARG A 134 -12.81 -18.02 -18.24
CA ARG A 134 -12.58 -18.04 -16.79
C ARG A 134 -13.58 -17.13 -16.07
N ASN A 135 -13.94 -15.99 -16.65
CA ASN A 135 -14.97 -15.09 -16.12
C ASN A 135 -16.41 -15.64 -16.16
N ARG A 136 -16.65 -16.82 -16.79
CA ARG A 136 -17.97 -17.50 -16.84
C ARG A 136 -18.14 -18.64 -15.83
N LYS A 137 -17.05 -19.15 -15.24
CA LYS A 137 -17.15 -20.07 -14.09
C LYS A 137 -17.26 -19.19 -12.86
N ASN A 138 -18.14 -19.52 -11.91
CA ASN A 138 -18.24 -18.81 -10.62
C ASN A 138 -16.84 -18.74 -9.98
N VAL A 139 -16.15 -17.61 -10.19
CA VAL A 139 -14.82 -17.40 -9.64
C VAL A 139 -15.04 -16.88 -8.23
N ASP A 140 -14.91 -17.79 -7.26
CA ASP A 140 -14.73 -17.43 -5.87
C ASP A 140 -13.51 -16.49 -5.78
N GLU A 141 -13.74 -15.27 -5.28
CA GLU A 141 -12.68 -14.31 -5.11
C GLU A 141 -11.90 -14.64 -3.83
N PRO A 142 -10.57 -14.85 -3.89
CA PRO A 142 -9.79 -15.15 -2.69
C PRO A 142 -9.95 -14.05 -1.64
N LEU A 143 -10.08 -14.46 -0.37
CA LEU A 143 -10.17 -13.53 0.75
C LEU A 143 -8.85 -12.76 0.89
N SER A 144 -8.96 -11.44 1.02
CA SER A 144 -7.80 -10.60 1.31
C SER A 144 -7.59 -10.55 2.82
N MET A 145 -6.59 -11.30 3.30
CA MET A 145 -6.28 -11.46 4.71
C MET A 145 -4.91 -10.85 5.03
N ASN A 146 -4.87 -9.99 6.04
CA ASN A 146 -3.62 -9.52 6.65
C ASN A 146 -3.39 -10.26 7.96
N PHE A 147 -2.27 -10.98 8.05
CA PHE A 147 -1.87 -11.72 9.23
C PHE A 147 -1.03 -10.85 10.17
N SER A 148 -1.14 -11.11 11.47
CA SER A 148 -0.21 -10.55 12.43
C SER A 148 1.19 -11.16 12.30
N ASN A 149 2.25 -10.37 12.50
CA ASN A 149 3.63 -10.81 12.32
C ASN A 149 3.97 -12.07 13.12
N THR A 150 4.67 -13.01 12.48
CA THR A 150 5.09 -14.27 13.09
C THR A 150 6.55 -14.16 13.52
N ASN A 151 6.85 -13.80 14.77
CA ASN A 151 8.07 -14.26 15.40
C ASN A 151 7.94 -14.28 16.92
N THR A 152 8.60 -15.28 17.49
CA THR A 152 8.46 -15.74 18.86
C THR A 152 9.61 -15.26 19.71
N ASN A 153 9.37 -14.35 20.67
CA ASN A 153 10.00 -14.37 21.99
C ASN A 153 9.13 -13.61 23.00
N LYS A 154 8.91 -14.22 24.17
CA LYS A 154 8.06 -13.72 25.28
C LYS A 154 8.52 -12.41 25.95
N HIS A 155 9.43 -11.66 25.32
CA HIS A 155 9.82 -10.30 25.72
C HIS A 155 9.59 -9.26 24.60
N GLU A 156 8.89 -9.62 23.54
CA GLU A 156 8.60 -8.78 22.38
C GLU A 156 7.25 -8.05 22.55
N GLN A 157 7.28 -6.87 23.16
CA GLN A 157 6.21 -5.88 22.99
C GLN A 157 6.72 -4.80 22.03
N SER A 158 6.47 -5.00 20.74
CA SER A 158 6.32 -3.89 19.80
C SER A 158 4.84 -3.79 19.42
N THR A 159 4.28 -2.61 19.59
CA THR A 159 2.90 -2.34 20.02
C THR A 159 1.83 -2.35 18.92
N SER A 160 1.96 -3.19 17.88
CA SER A 160 0.81 -3.52 17.03
C SER A 160 1.07 -4.85 16.32
N ASP A 161 0.29 -5.88 16.65
CA ASP A 161 0.45 -7.20 16.05
C ASP A 161 0.22 -7.21 14.52
N LEU A 162 -0.41 -6.17 13.94
CA LEU A 162 -0.73 -6.03 12.52
C LEU A 162 0.28 -5.15 11.76
N SER A 163 0.51 -5.43 10.47
CA SER A 163 1.51 -4.73 9.65
C SER A 163 1.17 -3.24 9.39
N GLY A 164 2.19 -2.39 9.22
CA GLY A 164 1.98 -0.97 8.89
C GLY A 164 1.23 -0.74 7.57
N GLN A 165 1.32 -1.67 6.63
CA GLN A 165 0.53 -1.65 5.39
C GLN A 165 -0.97 -1.79 5.64
N PHE A 166 -1.38 -2.60 6.63
CA PHE A 166 -2.78 -2.70 7.04
C PHE A 166 -3.29 -1.36 7.59
N ILE A 167 -2.52 -0.73 8.48
CA ILE A 167 -2.88 0.57 9.09
C ILE A 167 -3.10 1.63 8.01
N HIS A 168 -2.17 1.76 7.06
CA HIS A 168 -2.32 2.71 5.96
C HIS A 168 -3.48 2.37 5.02
N SER A 169 -3.74 1.08 4.76
CA SER A 169 -4.88 0.65 3.94
C SER A 169 -6.21 1.00 4.61
N GLN A 170 -6.32 0.84 5.94
CA GLN A 170 -7.49 1.26 6.70
C GLN A 170 -7.67 2.79 6.65
N LEU A 171 -6.60 3.55 6.87
CA LEU A 171 -6.64 5.02 6.76
C LEU A 171 -7.05 5.47 5.36
N LEU A 172 -6.55 4.81 4.31
CA LEU A 172 -6.90 5.11 2.92
C LEU A 172 -8.40 4.91 2.66
N ILE A 173 -8.96 3.79 3.11
CA ILE A 173 -10.40 3.50 2.96
C ILE A 173 -11.24 4.46 3.79
N ASP A 174 -10.87 4.71 5.04
CA ASP A 174 -11.59 5.66 5.91
C ASP A 174 -11.56 7.08 5.32
N CYS A 175 -10.42 7.48 4.73
CA CYS A 175 -10.30 8.75 4.00
C CYS A 175 -11.32 8.82 2.86
N LEU A 176 -11.37 7.79 2.00
CA LEU A 176 -12.30 7.73 0.86
C LEU A 176 -13.76 7.83 1.28
N ILE A 177 -14.14 7.18 2.39
CA ILE A 177 -15.50 7.17 2.91
C ILE A 177 -15.91 8.56 3.44
N GLN A 178 -14.98 9.27 4.10
CA GLN A 178 -15.24 10.59 4.70
C GLN A 178 -15.20 11.75 3.70
N MET A 179 -14.57 11.57 2.54
CA MET A 179 -14.52 12.60 1.50
C MET A 179 -15.91 13.00 1.02
N LYS A 180 -16.13 14.31 0.87
CA LYS A 180 -17.39 14.83 0.34
C LYS A 180 -17.62 14.32 -1.09
N PRO A 181 -18.85 13.85 -1.40
CA PRO A 181 -19.18 13.41 -2.75
C PRO A 181 -19.09 14.58 -3.74
N THR A 182 -18.46 14.34 -4.88
CA THR A 182 -18.57 15.21 -6.04
C THR A 182 -19.71 14.76 -6.95
N SER A 183 -20.34 15.70 -7.65
CA SER A 183 -21.51 15.44 -8.51
C SER A 183 -21.19 14.59 -9.76
N ASN A 184 -19.92 14.34 -10.04
CA ASN A 184 -19.45 13.61 -11.22
C ASN A 184 -18.96 12.18 -10.96
N GLU A 185 -18.76 11.75 -9.71
CA GLU A 185 -18.16 10.44 -9.36
C GLU A 185 -18.89 9.28 -10.04
N LYS A 186 -20.22 9.24 -9.90
CA LYS A 186 -21.07 8.21 -10.52
C LYS A 186 -20.95 8.22 -12.05
N LYS A 187 -20.81 9.38 -12.68
CA LYS A 187 -20.70 9.49 -14.14
C LYS A 187 -19.34 8.99 -14.64
N GLU A 188 -18.27 9.38 -13.98
CA GLU A 188 -16.91 8.91 -14.28
C GLU A 188 -16.80 7.40 -14.10
N PHE A 189 -17.34 6.87 -12.99
CA PHE A 189 -17.41 5.45 -12.74
C PHE A 189 -18.20 4.67 -13.82
N ILE A 190 -19.37 5.18 -14.23
CA ILE A 190 -20.16 4.55 -15.30
C ILE A 190 -19.39 4.59 -16.62
N SER A 191 -18.74 5.71 -16.96
CA SER A 191 -17.95 5.84 -18.18
C SER A 191 -16.81 4.82 -18.22
N LEU A 192 -16.11 4.63 -17.09
CA LEU A 192 -15.09 3.60 -16.96
C LEU A 192 -15.66 2.21 -17.22
N CYS A 193 -16.76 1.88 -16.54
CA CYS A 193 -17.39 0.56 -16.68
C CYS A 193 -17.88 0.32 -18.11
N GLN A 194 -18.38 1.35 -18.80
CA GLN A 194 -18.81 1.26 -20.21
C GLN A 194 -17.63 0.92 -21.13
N GLN A 195 -16.48 1.56 -20.91
CA GLN A 195 -15.27 1.28 -21.67
C GLN A 195 -14.74 -0.13 -21.36
N TYR A 196 -14.71 -0.51 -20.09
CA TYR A 196 -14.18 -1.79 -19.65
C TYR A 196 -15.02 -2.98 -20.13
N TYR A 197 -16.35 -2.90 -20.05
CA TYR A 197 -17.26 -3.94 -20.51
C TYR A 197 -17.63 -3.82 -21.99
N LYS A 198 -16.86 -3.07 -22.78
CA LYS A 198 -17.07 -2.95 -24.22
C LYS A 198 -16.97 -4.33 -24.87
N GLY A 199 -18.09 -4.81 -25.41
CA GLY A 199 -18.21 -6.16 -26.01
C GLY A 199 -18.84 -7.22 -25.11
N ASN A 200 -19.10 -6.92 -23.82
CA ASN A 200 -19.86 -7.79 -22.92
C ASN A 200 -21.31 -7.28 -22.78
N THR A 201 -22.21 -7.81 -23.60
CA THR A 201 -23.61 -7.36 -23.68
C THR A 201 -24.39 -7.53 -22.37
N MET A 202 -24.09 -8.57 -21.59
CA MET A 202 -24.73 -8.82 -20.30
C MET A 202 -24.34 -7.74 -19.28
N GLU A 203 -23.04 -7.49 -19.10
CA GLU A 203 -22.57 -6.48 -18.13
C GLU A 203 -22.96 -5.05 -18.54
N LEU A 204 -22.99 -4.76 -19.84
CA LEU A 204 -23.49 -3.48 -20.34
C LEU A 204 -24.99 -3.28 -20.05
N SER A 205 -25.79 -4.35 -20.07
CA SER A 205 -27.19 -4.31 -19.64
C SER A 205 -27.32 -4.01 -18.15
N LEU A 206 -26.58 -4.71 -17.30
CA LEU A 206 -26.54 -4.48 -15.85
C LEU A 206 -26.06 -3.06 -15.51
N LEU A 207 -25.09 -2.54 -16.24
CA LEU A 207 -24.60 -1.17 -16.09
C LEU A 207 -25.65 -0.12 -16.49
N ASN A 208 -26.45 -0.38 -17.51
CA ASN A 208 -27.57 0.49 -17.89
C ASN A 208 -28.67 0.51 -16.83
N GLU A 209 -28.97 -0.66 -16.23
CA GLU A 209 -29.87 -0.73 -15.07
C GLU A 209 -29.31 0.04 -13.87
N PHE A 210 -28.02 -0.14 -13.55
CA PHE A 210 -27.35 0.59 -12.48
C PHE A 210 -27.43 2.10 -12.70
N LYS A 211 -27.14 2.55 -13.92
CA LYS A 211 -27.24 3.96 -14.30
C LYS A 211 -28.63 4.53 -13.99
N LYS A 212 -29.69 3.77 -14.30
CA LYS A 212 -31.09 4.19 -14.17
C LYS A 212 -31.65 4.06 -12.74
N TYR A 213 -31.30 3.00 -12.02
CA TYR A 213 -31.98 2.60 -10.78
C TYR A 213 -31.11 2.65 -9.52
N TYR A 214 -29.81 2.95 -9.62
CA TYR A 214 -28.97 3.10 -8.43
C TYR A 214 -29.38 4.30 -7.58
N SER A 215 -29.63 4.03 -6.29
CA SER A 215 -29.74 4.99 -5.19
C SER A 215 -28.84 4.57 -4.03
N SER A 216 -28.42 5.53 -3.20
CA SER A 216 -27.62 5.26 -2.00
C SER A 216 -28.31 4.33 -1.01
N GLU A 217 -29.64 4.25 -1.03
CA GLU A 217 -30.45 3.32 -0.20
C GLU A 217 -30.45 1.87 -0.73
N ARG A 218 -30.00 1.63 -1.96
CA ARG A 218 -29.94 0.28 -2.58
C ARG A 218 -28.52 -0.22 -2.84
N ALA A 219 -27.50 0.38 -2.22
CA ALA A 219 -26.11 -0.01 -2.39
C ALA A 219 -25.85 -1.49 -2.05
N LEU A 220 -26.35 -2.02 -0.92
CA LEU A 220 -26.19 -3.43 -0.55
C LEU A 220 -26.84 -4.40 -1.55
N TRP A 221 -28.01 -4.06 -2.07
CA TRP A 221 -28.69 -4.85 -3.10
C TRP A 221 -27.83 -4.93 -4.38
N TRP A 222 -27.26 -3.81 -4.80
CA TRP A 222 -26.36 -3.76 -5.94
C TRP A 222 -25.02 -4.46 -5.70
N TYR A 223 -24.54 -4.47 -4.45
CA TYR A 223 -23.32 -5.15 -4.06
C TYR A 223 -23.49 -6.67 -4.08
N THR A 224 -24.61 -7.19 -3.61
CA THR A 224 -24.89 -8.64 -3.49
C THR A 224 -25.46 -9.25 -4.76
N ARG A 225 -25.89 -8.43 -5.73
CA ARG A 225 -26.32 -8.92 -7.05
C ARG A 225 -25.14 -9.51 -7.83
N GLU A 226 -25.41 -10.55 -8.62
CA GLU A 226 -24.50 -11.06 -9.65
C GLU A 226 -24.27 -10.02 -10.76
N ALA A 227 -23.48 -9.00 -10.45
CA ALA A 227 -23.17 -7.89 -11.33
C ALA A 227 -21.67 -7.56 -11.23
N PHE A 228 -21.18 -6.80 -12.22
CA PHE A 228 -19.82 -6.28 -12.20
C PHE A 228 -19.38 -5.60 -10.90
N LEU A 229 -20.30 -5.00 -10.14
CA LEU A 229 -20.01 -4.17 -8.96
C LEU A 229 -19.33 -4.96 -7.84
N TYR A 230 -19.87 -6.13 -7.49
CA TYR A 230 -19.30 -7.01 -6.48
C TYR A 230 -17.82 -7.29 -6.78
N ARG A 231 -17.57 -7.80 -7.98
CA ARG A 231 -16.23 -8.21 -8.44
C ARG A 231 -15.28 -7.02 -8.51
N LEU A 232 -15.75 -5.91 -9.05
CA LEU A 232 -14.94 -4.71 -9.23
C LEU A 232 -14.51 -4.12 -7.88
N VAL A 233 -15.42 -4.03 -6.91
CA VAL A 233 -15.15 -3.46 -5.58
C VAL A 233 -14.28 -4.37 -4.73
N ASN A 234 -14.63 -5.66 -4.63
CA ASN A 234 -13.84 -6.61 -3.83
C ASN A 234 -12.43 -6.79 -4.38
N LYS A 235 -12.29 -6.76 -5.71
CA LYS A 235 -10.98 -6.66 -6.34
C LYS A 235 -10.25 -5.38 -5.98
N ALA A 236 -10.89 -4.21 -6.12
CA ALA A 236 -10.27 -2.92 -5.81
C ALA A 236 -9.66 -2.92 -4.41
N LEU A 237 -10.40 -3.49 -3.46
CA LEU A 237 -10.01 -3.63 -2.06
C LEU A 237 -8.87 -4.65 -1.90
N ARG A 238 -8.96 -5.82 -2.53
CA ARG A 238 -7.93 -6.88 -2.43
C ARG A 238 -6.57 -6.43 -2.94
N VAL A 239 -6.51 -5.78 -4.10
CA VAL A 239 -5.24 -5.33 -4.69
C VAL A 239 -4.89 -3.89 -4.34
N LEU A 240 -5.70 -3.24 -3.50
CA LEU A 240 -5.59 -1.84 -3.14
C LEU A 240 -5.41 -0.93 -4.36
N ASN A 241 -6.26 -1.12 -5.38
CA ASN A 241 -6.26 -0.32 -6.61
C ASN A 241 -6.78 1.08 -6.30
N ILE A 242 -5.87 2.05 -6.25
CA ILE A 242 -6.12 3.41 -5.77
C ILE A 242 -7.14 4.16 -6.61
N ASP A 243 -7.02 4.07 -7.93
CA ASP A 243 -7.94 4.74 -8.86
C ASP A 243 -9.33 4.18 -8.79
N LEU A 244 -9.43 2.85 -8.75
CA LEU A 244 -10.71 2.19 -8.70
C LEU A 244 -11.41 2.45 -7.38
N LEU A 245 -10.68 2.36 -6.26
CA LEU A 245 -11.18 2.71 -4.93
C LEU A 245 -11.61 4.17 -4.87
N PHE A 246 -10.84 5.07 -5.48
CA PHE A 246 -11.22 6.46 -5.59
C PHE A 246 -12.54 6.59 -6.36
N LEU A 247 -12.68 6.01 -7.54
CA LEU A 247 -13.89 6.12 -8.36
C LEU A 247 -15.13 5.47 -7.74
N CYS A 248 -14.98 4.32 -7.07
CA CYS A 248 -16.08 3.63 -6.42
C CYS A 248 -16.32 4.07 -4.96
N ARG A 249 -15.61 5.11 -4.47
CA ARG A 249 -15.74 5.62 -3.09
C ARG A 249 -17.17 5.95 -2.69
N PHE A 250 -17.97 6.48 -3.62
CA PHE A 250 -19.38 6.79 -3.35
C PHE A 250 -20.15 5.52 -2.98
N PHE A 251 -19.91 4.43 -3.70
CA PHE A 251 -20.56 3.15 -3.49
C PHE A 251 -20.08 2.47 -2.21
N ILE A 252 -18.76 2.51 -1.94
CA ILE A 252 -18.19 2.03 -0.67
C ILE A 252 -18.80 2.77 0.52
N ARG A 253 -18.90 4.11 0.43
CA ARG A 253 -19.53 4.94 1.47
C ARG A 253 -21.00 4.59 1.66
N ASP A 254 -21.75 4.44 0.57
CA ASP A 254 -23.18 4.11 0.64
C ASP A 254 -23.40 2.71 1.27
N ILE A 255 -22.55 1.72 0.97
CA ILE A 255 -22.53 0.41 1.65
C ILE A 255 -22.26 0.60 3.15
N GLN A 256 -21.19 1.33 3.50
CA GLN A 256 -20.80 1.53 4.89
C GLN A 256 -21.91 2.21 5.72
N GLN A 257 -22.55 3.24 5.16
CA GLN A 257 -23.69 3.90 5.79
C GLN A 257 -24.86 2.93 6.02
N GLN A 258 -25.14 2.06 5.05
CA GLN A 258 -26.21 1.08 5.22
C GLN A 258 -25.90 0.03 6.28
N LEU A 259 -24.65 -0.43 6.36
CA LEU A 259 -24.20 -1.37 7.37
C LEU A 259 -24.29 -0.74 8.77
N GLU A 260 -23.86 0.51 8.92
CA GLU A 260 -23.93 1.25 10.18
C GLU A 260 -25.36 1.46 10.70
N GLN A 261 -26.34 1.61 9.82
CA GLN A 261 -27.76 1.72 10.18
C GLN A 261 -28.38 0.38 10.60
N ARG A 262 -27.75 -0.75 10.28
CA ARG A 262 -28.34 -2.10 10.34
C ARG A 262 -27.50 -3.07 11.17
N LYS A 263 -26.78 -2.57 12.16
CA LYS A 263 -25.87 -3.38 12.99
C LYS A 263 -26.64 -4.50 13.69
N CYS A 264 -26.04 -5.69 13.73
CA CYS A 264 -26.52 -6.76 14.59
C CYS A 264 -26.48 -6.31 16.06
N SER A 265 -27.46 -6.74 16.85
CA SER A 265 -27.61 -6.40 18.27
C SER A 265 -27.38 -7.57 19.22
N SER A 266 -27.12 -8.76 18.67
CA SER A 266 -26.87 -9.99 19.42
C SER A 266 -25.66 -10.74 18.88
N PHE A 267 -25.15 -11.64 19.72
CA PHE A 267 -24.23 -12.70 19.31
C PHE A 267 -24.79 -13.47 18.10
N ILE A 268 -23.91 -13.79 17.14
CA ILE A 268 -24.26 -14.59 15.97
C ILE A 268 -23.13 -15.56 15.64
N HIS A 269 -23.51 -16.74 15.17
CA HIS A 269 -22.60 -17.73 14.62
C HIS A 269 -22.86 -17.86 13.12
N VAL A 270 -21.82 -17.71 12.31
CA VAL A 270 -21.95 -17.66 10.84
C VAL A 270 -20.88 -18.50 10.15
N TYR A 271 -21.16 -18.82 8.90
CA TYR A 271 -20.38 -19.72 8.07
C TYR A 271 -20.00 -19.06 6.75
N ARG A 272 -18.79 -19.31 6.27
CA ARG A 272 -18.36 -18.97 4.92
C ARG A 272 -17.52 -20.09 4.36
N CYS A 273 -17.83 -20.55 3.15
CA CYS A 273 -16.99 -21.50 2.44
C CYS A 273 -16.08 -20.78 1.43
N GLN A 274 -14.89 -21.32 1.22
CA GLN A 274 -13.91 -20.82 0.27
C GLN A 274 -12.97 -21.92 -0.22
N LEU A 275 -12.54 -21.84 -1.47
CA LEU A 275 -11.42 -22.63 -1.98
C LEU A 275 -10.08 -21.97 -1.62
N MET A 276 -9.16 -22.74 -1.03
CA MET A 276 -7.83 -22.25 -0.62
C MET A 276 -6.71 -23.20 -1.01
N SER A 277 -5.51 -22.66 -1.22
CA SER A 277 -4.33 -23.45 -1.44
C SER A 277 -3.78 -24.05 -0.15
N ASN A 278 -3.05 -25.16 -0.26
CA ASN A 278 -2.37 -25.77 0.88
C ASN A 278 -1.40 -24.80 1.57
N GLU A 279 -0.74 -23.89 0.85
CA GLU A 279 0.15 -22.88 1.44
C GLU A 279 -0.63 -21.92 2.37
N GLU A 280 -1.79 -21.43 1.95
CA GLU A 280 -2.62 -20.53 2.75
C GLU A 280 -3.19 -21.22 3.99
N ILE A 281 -3.57 -22.50 3.87
CA ILE A 281 -4.01 -23.31 5.01
C ILE A 281 -2.88 -23.48 6.03
N GLN A 282 -1.64 -23.69 5.58
CA GLN A 282 -0.49 -23.75 6.48
C GLN A 282 -0.21 -22.40 7.16
N LEU A 283 -0.37 -21.28 6.45
CA LEU A 283 -0.26 -19.94 7.04
C LEU A 283 -1.33 -19.73 8.14
N LEU A 284 -2.56 -20.19 7.90
CA LEU A 284 -3.65 -20.14 8.88
C LEU A 284 -3.33 -21.01 10.11
N LYS A 285 -2.78 -22.20 9.92
CA LYS A 285 -2.31 -23.07 11.02
C LYS A 285 -1.21 -22.42 11.85
N ASN A 286 -0.24 -21.80 11.20
CA ASN A 286 0.85 -21.09 11.86
C ASN A 286 0.39 -19.79 12.57
N SER A 287 -0.87 -19.40 12.35
CA SER A 287 -1.50 -18.21 12.89
C SER A 287 -2.59 -18.51 13.93
N ILE A 288 -2.69 -19.76 14.41
CA ILE A 288 -3.59 -20.11 15.51
C ILE A 288 -3.27 -19.25 16.74
N GLY A 289 -4.30 -18.68 17.35
CA GLY A 289 -4.21 -17.76 18.48
C GLY A 289 -3.85 -16.32 18.09
N LYS A 290 -3.58 -16.05 16.81
CA LYS A 290 -3.20 -14.74 16.28
C LYS A 290 -4.36 -14.02 15.55
N TYR A 291 -4.12 -12.76 15.19
CA TYR A 291 -5.10 -11.89 14.53
C TYR A 291 -4.99 -11.94 13.01
N ILE A 292 -6.15 -11.92 12.37
CA ILE A 292 -6.32 -11.69 10.93
C ILE A 292 -7.25 -10.51 10.74
N ALA A 293 -6.86 -9.57 9.89
CA ALA A 293 -7.75 -8.53 9.43
C ALA A 293 -8.20 -8.77 7.98
N MET A 294 -9.49 -8.54 7.72
CA MET A 294 -10.06 -8.65 6.37
C MET A 294 -9.99 -7.30 5.65
N ASN A 295 -9.38 -7.25 4.47
CA ASN A 295 -9.34 -6.01 3.67
C ASN A 295 -10.55 -5.86 2.73
N SER A 296 -11.41 -6.88 2.65
CA SER A 296 -12.66 -6.89 1.88
C SER A 296 -13.86 -7.08 2.79
N TYR A 297 -15.06 -6.81 2.28
CA TYR A 297 -16.28 -7.17 3.00
C TYR A 297 -16.35 -8.69 3.09
N LEU A 298 -16.69 -9.22 4.26
CA LEU A 298 -16.79 -10.66 4.48
C LEU A 298 -18.26 -11.05 4.48
N SER A 299 -18.72 -11.58 3.35
CA SER A 299 -20.07 -12.14 3.22
C SER A 299 -20.11 -13.54 3.83
N THR A 300 -21.11 -13.80 4.66
CA THR A 300 -21.28 -15.03 5.45
C THR A 300 -22.77 -15.39 5.54
N SER A 301 -23.09 -16.63 5.86
CA SER A 301 -24.47 -17.09 6.08
C SER A 301 -24.60 -17.70 7.47
N VAL A 302 -25.75 -17.53 8.12
CA VAL A 302 -26.07 -18.26 9.36
C VAL A 302 -26.36 -19.75 9.10
N ASN A 303 -26.59 -20.14 7.84
CA ASN A 303 -26.90 -21.51 7.45
C ASN A 303 -25.67 -22.23 6.88
N ARG A 304 -25.12 -23.18 7.64
CA ARG A 304 -23.96 -24.00 7.24
C ARG A 304 -24.16 -24.72 5.92
N ARG A 305 -25.35 -25.28 5.66
CA ARG A 305 -25.63 -26.02 4.41
C ARG A 305 -25.64 -25.09 3.21
N GLN A 306 -26.19 -23.90 3.38
CA GLN A 306 -26.19 -22.88 2.33
C GLN A 306 -24.76 -22.41 2.04
N ALA A 307 -23.96 -22.12 3.07
CA ALA A 307 -22.56 -21.75 2.92
C ALA A 307 -21.72 -22.78 2.14
N LEU A 308 -22.00 -24.08 2.32
CA LEU A 308 -21.32 -25.17 1.59
C LEU A 308 -21.82 -25.36 0.15
N SER A 309 -22.99 -24.84 -0.21
CA SER A 309 -23.61 -25.05 -1.53
C SER A 309 -23.01 -24.21 -2.66
N PHE A 310 -22.14 -23.26 -2.33
CA PHE A 310 -21.66 -22.22 -3.26
C PHE A 310 -20.44 -22.58 -4.11
N LEU A 311 -19.84 -23.77 -3.97
CA LEU A 311 -18.55 -24.10 -4.61
C LEU A 311 -18.57 -25.44 -5.38
N ASP A 312 -18.13 -25.38 -6.64
CA ASP A 312 -17.81 -26.56 -7.45
C ASP A 312 -16.38 -27.04 -7.14
N TYR A 313 -16.22 -28.34 -6.92
CA TYR A 313 -14.91 -28.96 -6.66
C TYR A 313 -13.90 -28.66 -7.78
N SER A 314 -12.71 -28.21 -7.38
CA SER A 314 -11.56 -27.98 -8.26
C SER A 314 -10.39 -28.88 -7.82
N SER A 315 -9.68 -29.52 -8.75
CA SER A 315 -8.64 -30.51 -8.45
C SER A 315 -7.40 -29.97 -7.74
N ASP A 316 -7.22 -28.65 -7.73
CA ASP A 316 -5.96 -28.00 -7.32
C ASP A 316 -6.08 -27.18 -6.02
N LEU A 317 -7.29 -27.07 -5.43
CA LEU A 317 -7.58 -26.28 -4.24
C LEU A 317 -8.41 -27.09 -3.23
N GLU A 318 -8.18 -26.81 -1.96
CA GLU A 318 -8.85 -27.46 -0.84
C GLU A 318 -10.10 -26.68 -0.45
N LEU A 319 -11.15 -27.40 -0.03
CA LEU A 319 -12.38 -26.80 0.47
C LEU A 319 -12.19 -26.39 1.93
N VAL A 320 -12.45 -25.12 2.23
CA VAL A 320 -12.32 -24.54 3.58
C VAL A 320 -13.66 -23.95 4.02
N LEU A 321 -14.10 -24.29 5.23
CA LEU A 321 -15.23 -23.72 5.92
C LEU A 321 -14.74 -22.87 7.09
N PHE A 322 -15.02 -21.57 7.04
CA PHE A 322 -14.86 -20.66 8.16
C PHE A 322 -16.11 -20.71 9.03
N GLU A 323 -15.93 -20.98 10.32
CA GLU A 323 -16.93 -20.87 11.38
C GLU A 323 -16.57 -19.66 12.24
N ILE A 324 -17.47 -18.68 12.28
CA ILE A 324 -17.18 -17.35 12.84
C ILE A 324 -18.17 -17.05 13.96
N ASP A 325 -17.65 -16.86 15.17
CA ASP A 325 -18.40 -16.34 16.31
C ASP A 325 -18.24 -14.83 16.38
N ALA A 326 -19.34 -14.09 16.37
CA ALA A 326 -19.33 -12.63 16.40
C ALA A 326 -20.28 -12.08 17.48
N ASP A 327 -19.70 -11.41 18.48
CA ASP A 327 -20.44 -10.70 19.52
C ASP A 327 -20.51 -9.20 19.21
N SER A 328 -21.73 -8.68 19.02
CA SER A 328 -21.98 -7.27 18.76
C SER A 328 -21.78 -6.35 19.98
N GLN A 329 -21.65 -6.91 21.18
CA GLN A 329 -21.48 -6.14 22.42
C GLN A 329 -20.01 -5.75 22.69
N LEU A 330 -19.07 -6.28 21.91
CA LEU A 330 -17.66 -5.92 21.99
C LEU A 330 -17.46 -4.43 21.67
N LYS A 331 -16.60 -3.76 22.45
CA LYS A 331 -16.25 -2.35 22.20
C LYS A 331 -15.30 -2.24 21.02
N GLY A 332 -15.44 -1.17 20.22
CA GLY A 332 -14.55 -0.82 19.11
C GLY A 332 -14.43 -1.83 17.97
N ILE A 333 -15.35 -2.77 17.88
CA ILE A 333 -15.52 -3.56 16.66
C ILE A 333 -16.01 -2.67 15.53
N LYS A 334 -15.58 -3.00 14.31
CA LYS A 334 -16.28 -2.51 13.13
C LYS A 334 -17.65 -3.23 13.00
N PRO A 335 -18.69 -2.57 12.50
CA PRO A 335 -20.01 -3.16 12.48
C PRO A 335 -20.10 -4.35 11.53
N PHE A 336 -20.97 -5.29 11.88
CA PHE A 336 -21.47 -6.33 10.98
C PHE A 336 -22.99 -6.33 11.05
N SER A 337 -23.62 -6.69 9.94
CA SER A 337 -25.05 -6.44 9.74
C SER A 337 -25.72 -7.62 9.06
N ASN A 338 -26.95 -7.91 9.49
CA ASN A 338 -27.83 -8.79 8.74
C ASN A 338 -28.37 -8.03 7.53
N ILE A 339 -28.03 -8.50 6.33
CA ILE A 339 -28.39 -7.84 5.07
C ILE A 339 -29.43 -8.60 4.27
N THR A 340 -30.00 -9.67 4.82
CA THR A 340 -31.00 -10.55 4.17
C THR A 340 -32.13 -9.78 3.49
N SER A 341 -32.76 -8.82 4.16
CA SER A 341 -33.87 -8.04 3.58
C SER A 341 -33.44 -6.98 2.55
N TYR A 342 -32.13 -6.82 2.33
CA TYR A 342 -31.53 -5.78 1.51
C TYR A 342 -30.58 -6.33 0.45
N SER A 343 -30.30 -7.63 0.49
CA SER A 343 -29.49 -8.33 -0.48
C SER A 343 -30.30 -8.65 -1.75
N TYR A 344 -29.61 -8.99 -2.83
CA TYR A 344 -30.23 -9.54 -4.02
C TYR A 344 -30.80 -10.94 -3.78
N PHE A 345 -30.25 -11.66 -2.80
CA PHE A 345 -30.60 -13.02 -2.41
C PHE A 345 -31.25 -13.04 -1.02
N PRO A 346 -32.55 -12.72 -0.91
CA PRO A 346 -33.22 -12.59 0.38
C PRO A 346 -33.42 -13.92 1.12
N GLU A 347 -33.12 -15.04 0.48
CA GLU A 347 -33.23 -16.39 1.06
C GLU A 347 -31.91 -16.88 1.68
N GLU A 348 -30.83 -16.07 1.65
CA GLU A 348 -29.49 -16.49 2.08
C GLU A 348 -29.13 -16.23 3.55
N GLU A 349 -30.04 -15.57 4.27
CA GLU A 349 -29.83 -15.14 5.66
C GLU A 349 -28.42 -14.52 5.87
N GLU A 350 -28.03 -13.65 4.94
CA GLU A 350 -26.66 -13.16 4.78
C GLU A 350 -26.27 -12.16 5.88
N ILE A 351 -25.09 -12.37 6.46
CA ILE A 351 -24.43 -11.47 7.39
C ILE A 351 -23.17 -10.92 6.73
N LEU A 352 -23.05 -9.60 6.66
CA LEU A 352 -21.92 -8.91 6.03
C LEU A 352 -21.07 -8.20 7.09
N PHE A 353 -19.79 -8.56 7.18
CA PHE A 353 -18.82 -7.82 8.00
C PHE A 353 -18.15 -6.72 7.19
N THR A 354 -17.90 -5.58 7.84
CA THR A 354 -17.26 -4.41 7.23
C THR A 354 -15.76 -4.60 7.01
N LEU A 355 -15.24 -3.80 6.07
CA LEU A 355 -13.82 -3.70 5.75
C LEU A 355 -12.99 -3.38 7.00
N GLY A 356 -11.94 -4.16 7.24
CA GLY A 356 -11.08 -4.00 8.42
C GLY A 356 -11.59 -4.66 9.68
N SER A 357 -12.60 -5.52 9.59
CA SER A 357 -12.97 -6.41 10.70
C SER A 357 -11.79 -7.32 11.06
N ILE A 358 -11.53 -7.44 12.36
CA ILE A 358 -10.40 -8.19 12.91
C ILE A 358 -10.94 -9.44 13.60
N PHE A 359 -10.30 -10.56 13.34
CA PHE A 359 -10.67 -11.86 13.85
C PHE A 359 -9.47 -12.56 14.48
N ARG A 360 -9.71 -13.41 15.46
CA ARG A 360 -8.70 -14.29 16.02
C ARG A 360 -8.96 -15.72 15.58
N ILE A 361 -7.92 -16.41 15.10
CA ILE A 361 -8.03 -17.83 14.77
C ILE A 361 -8.01 -18.64 16.06
N ILE A 362 -9.01 -19.50 16.25
CA ILE A 362 -9.12 -20.40 17.39
C ILE A 362 -8.57 -21.79 17.06
N SER A 363 -8.94 -22.34 15.89
CA SER A 363 -8.48 -23.67 15.47
C SER A 363 -8.54 -23.83 13.96
N VAL A 364 -7.66 -24.68 13.42
CA VAL A 364 -7.66 -25.10 12.01
C VAL A 364 -7.59 -26.63 11.97
N ASN A 365 -8.71 -27.26 11.64
CA ASN A 365 -8.87 -28.72 11.64
C ASN A 365 -9.24 -29.22 10.24
N ARG A 366 -8.99 -30.50 9.95
CA ARG A 366 -9.51 -31.17 8.76
C ARG A 366 -10.44 -32.28 9.20
N ASP A 367 -11.64 -32.30 8.67
CA ASP A 367 -12.63 -33.35 8.91
C ASP A 367 -12.36 -34.54 7.98
N ASP A 368 -12.96 -35.69 8.29
CA ASP A 368 -12.79 -36.94 7.53
C ASP A 368 -13.30 -36.84 6.07
N ASP A 369 -14.20 -35.90 5.78
CA ASP A 369 -14.76 -35.62 4.45
C ASP A 369 -13.88 -34.67 3.59
N GLU A 370 -12.57 -34.62 3.85
CA GLU A 370 -11.57 -33.73 3.21
C GLU A 370 -11.79 -32.21 3.39
N LEU A 371 -12.83 -31.78 4.13
CA LEU A 371 -13.13 -30.39 4.44
C LEU A 371 -12.21 -29.83 5.53
N TRP A 372 -11.60 -28.67 5.30
CA TRP A 372 -10.92 -27.91 6.35
C TRP A 372 -11.89 -27.01 7.09
N THR A 373 -11.91 -27.07 8.42
CA THR A 373 -12.73 -26.19 9.26
C THR A 373 -11.85 -25.23 10.05
N ILE A 374 -12.07 -23.93 9.85
CA ILE A 374 -11.35 -22.84 10.51
C ILE A 374 -12.29 -22.09 11.43
N ARG A 375 -12.06 -22.19 12.74
CA ARG A 375 -12.82 -21.45 13.74
C ARG A 375 -12.15 -20.12 14.04
N MET A 376 -12.92 -19.06 14.03
CA MET A 376 -12.45 -17.72 14.36
C MET A 376 -13.49 -16.92 15.12
N VAL A 377 -13.03 -15.96 15.93
CA VAL A 377 -13.88 -15.09 16.73
C VAL A 377 -13.65 -13.64 16.33
N LEU A 378 -14.70 -12.83 16.26
CA LEU A 378 -14.59 -11.38 16.07
C LEU A 378 -13.92 -10.74 17.29
N VAL A 379 -13.03 -9.79 17.06
CA VAL A 379 -12.24 -9.13 18.12
C VAL A 379 -12.53 -7.63 18.14
N GLY A 380 -12.73 -7.08 19.34
CA GLY A 380 -12.90 -5.64 19.60
C GLY A 380 -11.64 -4.95 20.14
N ASP A 381 -11.84 -3.87 20.90
CA ASP A 381 -10.84 -2.95 21.48
C ASP A 381 -9.98 -3.55 22.60
N GLU A 382 -9.99 -4.87 22.83
CA GLU A 382 -9.17 -5.51 23.87
C GLU A 382 -7.65 -5.38 23.61
N HIS A 383 -7.26 -4.71 22.51
CA HIS A 383 -5.90 -4.31 22.14
C HIS A 383 -5.76 -2.78 22.09
N GLN A 384 -5.20 -2.19 23.16
CA GLN A 384 -5.05 -0.73 23.33
C GLN A 384 -4.12 -0.06 22.30
N ASP A 385 -3.30 -0.80 21.56
CA ASP A 385 -2.17 -0.18 20.85
C ASP A 385 -2.37 0.00 19.33
N SER A 386 -2.94 -0.96 18.59
CA SER A 386 -3.19 -0.79 17.14
C SER A 386 -4.27 0.25 16.86
N ASN A 387 -5.35 0.24 17.65
CA ASN A 387 -6.42 1.23 17.53
C ASN A 387 -5.98 2.61 18.04
N SER A 388 -5.08 2.70 19.01
CA SER A 388 -4.52 4.01 19.41
C SER A 388 -3.62 4.61 18.34
N ILE A 389 -2.80 3.81 17.65
CA ILE A 389 -2.00 4.27 16.50
C ILE A 389 -2.89 4.68 15.33
N ILE A 390 -3.87 3.84 14.96
CA ILE A 390 -4.84 4.19 13.90
C ILE A 390 -5.59 5.47 14.27
N ASN A 391 -6.07 5.61 15.51
CA ASN A 391 -6.79 6.80 15.96
C ASN A 391 -5.87 8.02 16.04
N GLN A 392 -4.62 7.86 16.45
CA GLN A 392 -3.62 8.92 16.42
C GLN A 392 -3.37 9.39 14.99
N MET A 393 -3.12 8.47 14.05
CA MET A 393 -2.94 8.80 12.64
C MET A 393 -4.21 9.41 12.04
N LYS A 394 -5.40 8.89 12.35
CA LYS A 394 -6.68 9.52 11.96
C LYS A 394 -6.75 10.95 12.47
N ASN A 395 -6.38 11.19 13.73
CA ASN A 395 -6.34 12.53 14.28
C ASN A 395 -5.29 13.40 13.54
N GLU A 396 -4.16 12.86 13.12
CA GLU A 396 -3.14 13.62 12.37
C GLU A 396 -3.63 14.02 10.96
N TYR A 397 -4.32 13.13 10.24
CA TYR A 397 -4.73 13.37 8.84
C TYR A 397 -6.16 13.92 8.66
N MET A 398 -7.08 13.57 9.56
CA MET A 398 -8.53 13.76 9.39
C MET A 398 -9.14 14.71 10.45
N GLN A 399 -8.32 15.53 11.12
CA GLN A 399 -8.78 16.59 12.02
C GLN A 399 -9.52 17.72 11.29
N GLN A 400 -9.24 17.90 9.99
CA GLN A 400 -9.88 18.88 9.11
C GLN A 400 -10.76 18.17 8.09
N GLU A 401 -11.46 18.93 7.24
CA GLU A 401 -12.28 18.36 6.18
C GLU A 401 -11.47 17.42 5.27
N THR A 402 -11.79 16.12 5.34
CA THR A 402 -11.13 15.08 4.55
C THR A 402 -11.34 15.34 3.06
N ASN A 403 -10.25 15.57 2.33
CA ASN A 403 -10.28 15.94 0.92
C ASN A 403 -9.21 15.18 0.12
N ILE A 404 -9.08 15.52 -1.17
CA ILE A 404 -8.13 14.88 -2.10
C ILE A 404 -6.67 15.08 -1.65
N ILE A 405 -6.36 16.18 -0.96
CA ILE A 405 -5.02 16.42 -0.40
C ILE A 405 -4.73 15.44 0.74
N THR A 406 -5.69 15.22 1.65
CA THR A 406 -5.57 14.21 2.71
C THR A 406 -5.33 12.81 2.11
N TYR A 407 -6.06 12.47 1.05
CA TYR A 407 -5.87 11.21 0.31
C TYR A 407 -4.45 11.09 -0.26
N GLY A 408 -3.97 12.14 -0.92
CA GLY A 408 -2.60 12.19 -1.44
C GLY A 408 -1.52 12.09 -0.35
N ASN A 409 -1.77 12.64 0.84
CA ASN A 409 -0.84 12.57 1.96
C ASN A 409 -0.67 11.13 2.45
N ILE A 410 -1.79 10.40 2.61
CA ILE A 410 -1.75 8.98 2.98
C ILE A 410 -0.99 8.17 1.93
N LEU A 411 -1.24 8.42 0.64
CA LEU A 411 -0.52 7.76 -0.46
C LEU A 411 0.98 8.04 -0.46
N ARG A 412 1.39 9.28 -0.17
CA ARG A 412 2.80 9.65 -0.01
C ARG A 412 3.44 8.85 1.11
N ASP A 413 2.76 8.72 2.24
CA ASP A 413 3.30 8.05 3.43
C ASP A 413 3.33 6.52 3.25
N MET A 414 2.48 5.98 2.37
CA MET A 414 2.60 4.62 1.83
C MET A 414 3.76 4.43 0.83
N GLY A 415 4.49 5.49 0.48
CA GLY A 415 5.55 5.48 -0.53
C GLY A 415 5.07 5.52 -1.98
N LYS A 416 3.76 5.67 -2.23
CA LYS A 416 3.17 5.72 -3.58
C LYS A 416 3.22 7.14 -4.13
N LEU A 417 4.44 7.62 -4.40
CA LEU A 417 4.72 9.02 -4.75
C LEU A 417 4.12 9.47 -6.10
N ASP A 418 4.01 8.58 -7.09
CA ASP A 418 3.38 8.89 -8.37
C ASP A 418 1.88 9.10 -8.25
N GLU A 419 1.20 8.21 -7.52
CA GLU A 419 -0.22 8.34 -7.22
C GLU A 419 -0.51 9.59 -6.39
N ALA A 420 0.28 9.85 -5.34
CA ALA A 420 0.13 11.06 -4.54
C ALA A 420 0.21 12.33 -5.41
N GLU A 421 1.21 12.42 -6.30
CA GLU A 421 1.36 13.55 -7.23
C GLU A 421 0.15 13.71 -8.17
N LYS A 422 -0.35 12.60 -8.72
CA LYS A 422 -1.53 12.57 -9.59
C LYS A 422 -2.75 13.17 -8.89
N TYR A 423 -3.03 12.77 -7.65
CA TYR A 423 -4.18 13.30 -6.90
C TYR A 423 -4.02 14.76 -6.49
N TYR A 424 -2.81 15.21 -6.16
CA TYR A 424 -2.56 16.64 -5.92
C TYR A 424 -2.79 17.49 -7.18
N ARG A 425 -2.31 17.04 -8.34
CA ARG A 425 -2.56 17.74 -9.62
C ARG A 425 -4.05 17.72 -9.98
N HIS A 426 -4.73 16.61 -9.71
CA HIS A 426 -6.18 16.52 -9.89
C HIS A 426 -6.93 17.53 -9.01
N PHE A 427 -6.53 17.71 -7.75
CA PHE A 427 -7.08 18.74 -6.86
C PHE A 427 -6.91 20.16 -7.45
N LEU A 428 -5.71 20.50 -7.93
CA LEU A 428 -5.44 21.82 -8.52
C LEU A 428 -6.26 22.10 -9.79
N ASN A 429 -6.53 21.06 -10.59
CA ASN A 429 -7.32 21.19 -11.82
C ASN A 429 -8.82 21.41 -11.56
N GLN A 430 -9.34 21.07 -10.38
CA GLN A 430 -10.77 21.20 -10.05
C GLN A 430 -11.19 22.63 -9.66
N SER A 431 -10.38 23.66 -9.95
CA SER A 431 -10.65 25.08 -9.64
C SER A 431 -11.05 25.29 -8.17
N SER A 432 -10.22 24.81 -7.23
CA SER A 432 -10.46 25.04 -5.80
C SER A 432 -10.31 26.53 -5.46
N ASN A 433 -11.37 27.18 -4.95
CA ASN A 433 -11.33 28.60 -4.57
C ASN A 433 -10.67 28.85 -3.19
N ASN A 434 -10.25 27.80 -2.47
CA ASN A 434 -9.65 27.94 -1.15
C ASN A 434 -8.13 28.11 -1.24
N SER A 435 -7.64 29.32 -0.99
CA SER A 435 -6.21 29.63 -0.99
C SER A 435 -5.42 28.79 0.02
N GLN A 436 -6.01 28.41 1.16
CA GLN A 436 -5.34 27.59 2.16
C GLN A 436 -5.09 26.16 1.64
N ASP A 437 -6.08 25.57 0.99
CA ASP A 437 -5.95 24.23 0.43
C ASP A 437 -4.97 24.20 -0.74
N ILE A 438 -4.96 25.24 -1.59
CA ILE A 438 -3.93 25.40 -2.64
C ILE A 438 -2.53 25.45 -2.02
N ALA A 439 -2.33 26.25 -0.97
CA ALA A 439 -1.03 26.33 -0.30
C ALA A 439 -0.61 24.99 0.33
N ASN A 440 -1.54 24.25 0.92
CA ASN A 440 -1.30 22.91 1.46
C ASN A 440 -0.99 21.89 0.35
N CYS A 441 -1.66 21.99 -0.79
CA CYS A 441 -1.43 21.14 -1.96
C CYS A 441 -0.04 21.40 -2.56
N TYR A 442 0.34 22.67 -2.76
CA TYR A 442 1.69 23.04 -3.22
C TYR A 442 2.77 22.58 -2.23
N TYR A 443 2.55 22.74 -0.93
CA TYR A 443 3.48 22.21 0.08
C TYR A 443 3.66 20.68 -0.04
N SER A 444 2.57 19.96 -0.30
CA SER A 444 2.58 18.50 -0.43
C SER A 444 3.25 18.05 -1.73
N LEU A 445 3.01 18.74 -2.85
CA LEU A 445 3.72 18.56 -4.13
C LEU A 445 5.22 18.82 -3.99
N GLY A 446 5.61 19.88 -3.28
CA GLY A 446 7.00 20.19 -3.01
C GLY A 446 7.70 19.05 -2.24
N THR A 447 7.01 18.47 -1.27
CA THR A 447 7.51 17.33 -0.50
C THR A 447 7.69 16.07 -1.37
N VAL A 448 6.70 15.76 -2.22
CA VAL A 448 6.78 14.64 -3.17
C VAL A 448 7.90 14.84 -4.20
N ALA A 449 8.02 16.03 -4.77
CA ALA A 449 9.08 16.35 -5.72
C ALA A 449 10.47 16.21 -5.07
N SER A 450 10.64 16.64 -3.81
CA SER A 450 11.88 16.43 -3.05
C SER A 450 12.21 14.96 -2.83
N ALA A 451 11.19 14.13 -2.54
CA ALA A 451 11.34 12.69 -2.39
C ALA A 451 11.73 11.99 -3.71
N LYS A 452 11.24 12.50 -4.85
CA LYS A 452 11.64 12.05 -6.20
C LYS A 452 12.99 12.60 -6.68
N GLY A 453 13.68 13.42 -5.87
CA GLY A 453 14.94 14.07 -6.25
C GLY A 453 14.80 15.25 -7.22
N LYS A 454 13.58 15.70 -7.51
CA LYS A 454 13.29 16.86 -8.38
C LYS A 454 13.37 18.16 -7.58
N TYR A 455 14.57 18.58 -7.21
CA TYR A 455 14.76 19.68 -6.25
C TYR A 455 14.36 21.06 -6.78
N ASP A 456 14.51 21.33 -8.08
CA ASP A 456 14.06 22.60 -8.69
C ASP A 456 12.54 22.73 -8.64
N GLU A 457 11.82 21.68 -9.05
CA GLU A 457 10.37 21.62 -8.98
C GLU A 457 9.89 21.71 -7.52
N SER A 458 10.56 20.99 -6.61
CA SER A 458 10.26 21.05 -5.18
C SER A 458 10.37 22.46 -4.61
N LEU A 459 11.44 23.17 -4.96
CA LEU A 459 11.67 24.54 -4.52
C LEU A 459 10.58 25.48 -5.03
N GLN A 460 10.21 25.37 -6.32
CA GLN A 460 9.15 26.17 -6.91
C GLN A 460 7.82 25.96 -6.16
N TRP A 461 7.41 24.71 -5.94
CA TRP A 461 6.19 24.41 -5.20
C TRP A 461 6.19 24.95 -3.77
N HIS A 462 7.31 24.84 -3.05
CA HIS A 462 7.40 25.38 -1.70
C HIS A 462 7.39 26.92 -1.65
N LEU A 463 7.99 27.58 -2.65
CA LEU A 463 7.94 29.05 -2.79
C LEU A 463 6.52 29.53 -3.11
N ASP A 464 5.81 28.85 -4.01
CA ASP A 464 4.43 29.18 -4.36
C ASP A 464 3.50 28.99 -3.14
N ALA A 465 3.68 27.90 -2.39
CA ALA A 465 2.98 27.68 -1.12
C ALA A 465 3.27 28.78 -0.09
N LEU A 466 4.54 29.19 0.02
CA LEU A 466 4.97 30.24 0.93
C LEU A 466 4.35 31.60 0.56
N SER A 467 4.31 31.95 -0.73
CA SER A 467 3.71 33.21 -1.19
C SER A 467 2.27 33.34 -0.74
N ILE A 468 1.45 32.30 -0.95
CA ILE A 468 0.04 32.31 -0.54
C ILE A 468 -0.10 32.42 0.98
N LYS A 469 0.74 31.70 1.74
CA LYS A 469 0.74 31.77 3.21
C LYS A 469 1.14 33.15 3.72
N MET A 470 2.11 33.81 3.10
CA MET A 470 2.53 35.17 3.49
C MET A 470 1.44 36.21 3.23
N ASP A 471 0.61 36.03 2.19
CA ASP A 471 -0.50 36.95 1.90
C ASP A 471 -1.68 36.78 2.87
N LYS A 472 -1.83 35.61 3.49
CA LYS A 472 -3.01 35.25 4.30
C LYS A 472 -2.75 35.18 5.80
N LEU A 473 -1.53 34.85 6.20
CA LEU A 473 -1.16 34.60 7.59
C LEU A 473 -0.31 35.74 8.14
N THR A 474 -0.26 35.86 9.46
CA THR A 474 0.63 36.84 10.10
C THR A 474 2.10 36.45 9.93
N ALA A 475 3.01 37.42 9.94
CA ALA A 475 4.44 37.17 9.68
C ALA A 475 5.11 36.17 10.65
N ASN A 476 4.54 35.96 11.85
CA ASN A 476 5.03 35.00 12.84
C ASN A 476 4.25 33.66 12.84
N ASP A 477 3.47 33.38 11.80
CA ASP A 477 2.68 32.14 11.74
C ASP A 477 3.60 30.89 11.63
N PRO A 478 3.43 29.85 12.46
CA PRO A 478 4.22 28.62 12.41
C PRO A 478 4.21 27.88 11.07
N ASN A 479 3.19 28.08 10.23
CA ASN A 479 3.09 27.49 8.90
C ASN A 479 4.04 28.17 7.90
N ILE A 480 4.34 29.45 8.08
CA ILE A 480 5.36 30.17 7.32
C ILE A 480 6.74 29.62 7.68
N ALA A 481 7.02 29.44 8.98
CA ALA A 481 8.25 28.82 9.45
C ALA A 481 8.44 27.40 8.90
N SER A 482 7.38 26.60 8.86
CA SER A 482 7.42 25.25 8.30
C SER A 482 7.75 25.27 6.79
N SER A 483 7.20 26.22 6.03
CA SER A 483 7.58 26.41 4.62
C SER A 483 9.06 26.79 4.46
N TYR A 484 9.58 27.73 5.27
CA TYR A 484 11.00 28.08 5.24
C TYR A 484 11.92 26.90 5.57
N ASN A 485 11.56 26.07 6.55
CA ASN A 485 12.31 24.86 6.89
C ASN A 485 12.35 23.88 5.71
N CYS A 486 11.24 23.66 4.99
CA CYS A 486 11.22 22.80 3.80
C CYS A 486 12.07 23.38 2.66
N ILE A 487 11.98 24.68 2.40
CA ILE A 487 12.82 25.38 1.41
C ILE A 487 14.30 25.20 1.76
N ALA A 488 14.67 25.33 3.04
CA ALA A 488 16.03 25.14 3.51
C ALA A 488 16.53 23.70 3.29
N ILE A 489 15.69 22.69 3.57
CA ILE A 489 16.00 21.27 3.28
C ILE A 489 16.29 21.09 1.78
N VAL A 490 15.47 21.69 0.90
CA VAL A 490 15.67 21.57 -0.55
C VAL A 490 16.96 22.25 -1.00
N TYR A 491 17.27 23.46 -0.51
CA TYR A 491 18.54 24.11 -0.80
C TYR A 491 19.75 23.30 -0.31
N ARG A 492 19.67 22.72 0.89
CA ARG A 492 20.70 21.82 1.43
C ARG A 492 20.92 20.63 0.50
N LYS A 493 19.86 19.93 0.07
CA LYS A 493 19.97 18.81 -0.88
C LYS A 493 20.54 19.20 -2.24
N LYS A 494 20.38 20.46 -2.65
CA LYS A 494 21.01 21.02 -3.86
C LYS A 494 22.47 21.43 -3.66
N GLY A 495 22.98 21.43 -2.43
CA GLY A 495 24.32 21.94 -2.09
C GLY A 495 24.40 23.46 -1.94
N ASP A 496 23.29 24.20 -2.02
CA ASP A 496 23.26 25.64 -1.76
C ASP A 496 23.11 25.91 -0.25
N TYR A 497 24.20 25.66 0.47
CA TYR A 497 24.23 25.78 1.93
C TYR A 497 23.96 27.21 2.42
N ARG A 498 24.33 28.23 1.63
CA ARG A 498 24.09 29.63 1.99
C ARG A 498 22.59 29.96 2.02
N GLN A 499 21.83 29.56 1.00
CA GLN A 499 20.38 29.77 0.99
C GLN A 499 19.67 28.85 1.98
N ALA A 500 20.21 27.66 2.24
CA ALA A 500 19.71 26.76 3.27
C ALA A 500 19.77 27.42 4.66
N LEU A 501 20.95 27.91 5.08
CA LEU A 501 21.14 28.58 6.36
C LEU A 501 20.22 29.81 6.49
N LYS A 502 20.17 30.68 5.48
CA LYS A 502 19.28 31.86 5.49
C LYS A 502 17.80 31.48 5.65
N SER A 503 17.38 30.37 5.07
CA SER A 503 15.99 29.90 5.18
C SER A 503 15.72 29.26 6.55
N TYR A 504 16.67 28.48 7.09
CA TYR A 504 16.58 27.96 8.46
C TYR A 504 16.54 29.09 9.50
N GLU A 505 17.39 30.12 9.39
CA GLU A 505 17.40 31.28 10.30
C GLU A 505 16.02 31.96 10.39
N LYS A 506 15.35 32.14 9.24
CA LYS A 506 13.98 32.68 9.20
C LYS A 506 12.98 31.75 9.89
N SER A 507 13.09 30.44 9.65
CA SER A 507 12.24 29.44 10.30
C SER A 507 12.42 29.44 11.82
N LEU A 508 13.68 29.42 12.26
CA LEU A 508 14.12 29.45 13.65
C LEU A 508 13.56 30.68 14.37
N THR A 509 13.78 31.88 13.80
CA THR A 509 13.30 33.14 14.37
C THR A 509 11.78 33.14 14.60
N ILE A 510 11.01 32.59 13.65
CA ILE A 510 9.55 32.53 13.78
C ILE A 510 9.16 31.50 14.85
N TRP A 511 9.74 30.30 14.84
CA TRP A 511 9.40 29.27 15.84
C TRP A 511 9.79 29.67 17.26
N GLU A 512 10.94 30.33 17.46
CA GLU A 512 11.34 30.88 18.76
C GLU A 512 10.34 31.92 19.27
N LYS A 513 9.90 32.85 18.41
CA LYS A 513 8.90 33.85 18.78
C LYS A 513 7.54 33.25 19.13
N THR A 514 7.14 32.19 18.41
CA THR A 514 5.78 31.66 18.53
C THR A 514 5.65 30.59 19.62
N PHE A 515 6.69 29.79 19.84
CA PHE A 515 6.65 28.68 20.79
C PHE A 515 7.66 28.79 21.94
N GLY A 516 8.58 29.75 21.87
CA GLY A 516 9.71 29.87 22.79
C GLY A 516 10.94 29.07 22.35
N GLU A 517 12.10 29.46 22.87
CA GLU A 517 13.42 28.92 22.51
C GLU A 517 13.57 27.43 22.85
N ASN A 518 12.83 26.92 23.83
CA ASN A 518 12.93 25.54 24.29
C ASN A 518 11.93 24.58 23.63
N HIS A 519 11.26 24.99 22.55
CA HIS A 519 10.25 24.16 21.90
C HIS A 519 10.87 23.07 20.99
N PRO A 520 10.28 21.85 20.88
CA PRO A 520 10.82 20.78 20.02
C PRO A 520 11.02 21.16 18.55
N LYS A 521 10.22 22.08 18.01
CA LYS A 521 10.41 22.62 16.64
C LYS A 521 11.71 23.43 16.51
N VAL A 522 12.12 24.14 17.55
CA VAL A 522 13.40 24.89 17.61
C VAL A 522 14.57 23.90 17.60
N ALA A 523 14.53 22.88 18.45
CA ALA A 523 15.52 21.80 18.45
C ALA A 523 15.67 21.13 17.08
N MET A 524 14.55 20.82 16.41
CA MET A 524 14.56 20.25 15.07
C MET A 524 15.23 21.19 14.04
N CYS A 525 14.97 22.49 14.13
CA CYS A 525 15.59 23.48 13.23
C CYS A 525 17.10 23.58 13.46
N LEU A 526 17.54 23.65 14.72
CA LEU A 526 18.96 23.69 15.09
C LEU A 526 19.69 22.43 14.62
N ASN A 527 19.09 21.25 14.79
CA ASN A 527 19.64 20.00 14.25
C ASN A 527 19.79 20.07 12.71
N ASN A 528 18.82 20.64 12.00
CA ASN A 528 18.93 20.79 10.55
C ASN A 528 20.00 21.79 10.12
N ILE A 529 20.22 22.86 10.91
CA ILE A 529 21.32 23.82 10.72
C ILE A 529 22.67 23.12 10.94
N GLY A 530 22.81 22.33 12.02
CA GLY A 530 24.00 21.53 12.28
C GLY A 530 24.33 20.61 11.11
N ALA A 531 23.31 20.01 10.48
CA ALA A 531 23.48 19.15 9.31
C ALA A 531 23.93 19.91 8.04
N VAL A 532 23.63 21.21 7.92
CA VAL A 532 24.21 22.02 6.85
C VAL A 532 25.71 22.24 7.08
N TYR A 533 26.12 22.53 8.32
CA TYR A 533 27.53 22.69 8.65
C TYR A 533 28.31 21.36 8.55
N GLU A 534 27.69 20.23 8.88
CA GLU A 534 28.24 18.89 8.64
C GLU A 534 28.52 18.67 7.14
N ASP A 535 27.55 18.96 6.27
CA ASP A 535 27.72 18.84 4.81
C ASP A 535 28.82 19.79 4.27
N GLN A 536 29.04 20.94 4.93
CA GLN A 536 30.13 21.87 4.66
C GLN A 536 31.48 21.43 5.24
N LYS A 537 31.51 20.35 6.04
CA LYS A 537 32.66 19.88 6.82
C LYS A 537 33.14 20.84 7.91
N ASP A 538 32.31 21.80 8.31
CA ASP A 538 32.53 22.63 9.50
C ASP A 538 32.01 21.88 10.73
N TYR A 539 32.75 20.83 11.10
CA TYR A 539 32.37 19.91 12.18
C TYR A 539 32.26 20.58 13.55
N SER A 540 33.01 21.66 13.78
CA SER A 540 32.94 22.43 15.03
C SER A 540 31.58 23.10 15.18
N LYS A 541 31.11 23.82 14.15
CA LYS A 541 29.78 24.43 14.18
C LYS A 541 28.67 23.39 14.15
N ALA A 542 28.85 22.30 13.42
CA ALA A 542 27.88 21.21 13.41
C ALA A 542 27.63 20.69 14.83
N LEU A 543 28.70 20.39 15.59
CA LEU A 543 28.59 19.96 16.99
C LEU A 543 27.94 21.01 17.89
N GLU A 544 28.27 22.30 17.74
CA GLU A 544 27.64 23.38 18.50
C GLU A 544 26.11 23.36 18.34
N TYR A 545 25.63 23.38 17.09
CA TYR A 545 24.19 23.37 16.80
C TYR A 545 23.51 22.06 17.20
N TYR A 546 24.15 20.90 17.01
CA TYR A 546 23.60 19.63 17.47
C TYR A 546 23.50 19.56 18.99
N GLN A 547 24.48 20.09 19.72
CA GLN A 547 24.44 20.14 21.18
C GLN A 547 23.31 21.04 21.67
N MET A 548 23.13 22.23 21.07
CA MET A 548 21.98 23.10 21.37
C MET A 548 20.64 22.39 21.12
N ALA A 549 20.52 21.65 20.01
CA ALA A 549 19.33 20.86 19.71
C ALA A 549 19.10 19.75 20.75
N LEU A 550 20.18 19.07 21.17
CA LEU A 550 20.12 18.01 22.17
C LEU A 550 19.68 18.53 23.53
N ASP A 551 20.24 19.66 23.98
CA ASP A 551 19.94 20.29 25.27
C ASP A 551 18.47 20.68 25.39
N ILE A 552 17.87 21.18 24.30
CA ILE A 552 16.44 21.49 24.24
C ILE A 552 15.61 20.19 24.22
N ALA A 553 15.99 19.24 23.37
CA ALA A 553 15.27 17.98 23.21
C ALA A 553 15.20 17.18 24.52
N GLN A 554 16.29 17.11 25.28
CA GLN A 554 16.36 16.38 26.55
C GLN A 554 15.46 16.96 27.65
N LYS A 555 15.16 18.26 27.62
CA LYS A 555 14.34 18.94 28.64
C LYS A 555 12.84 18.83 28.40
N HIS A 556 12.41 18.72 27.14
CA HIS A 556 11.00 18.92 26.77
C HIS A 556 10.39 17.81 25.93
N ILE A 557 11.19 16.86 25.46
CA ILE A 557 10.71 15.73 24.68
C ILE A 557 10.77 14.48 25.56
N PRO A 558 9.75 13.60 25.56
CA PRO A 558 9.85 12.30 26.22
C PRO A 558 11.17 11.61 25.83
N ILE A 559 11.84 11.01 26.82
CA ILE A 559 13.18 10.39 26.68
C ILE A 559 13.26 9.39 25.51
N ASP A 560 12.12 8.85 25.09
CA ASP A 560 11.99 7.86 24.03
C ASP A 560 11.33 8.45 22.76
N HIS A 561 11.75 9.64 22.29
CA HIS A 561 11.22 10.24 21.06
C HIS A 561 12.24 10.15 19.91
N ARG A 562 11.75 9.82 18.69
CA ARG A 562 12.58 9.60 17.48
C ARG A 562 13.56 10.74 17.18
N ALA A 563 13.19 11.99 17.51
CA ALA A 563 14.05 13.16 17.31
C ALA A 563 15.36 13.10 18.12
N LEU A 564 15.35 12.57 19.35
CA LEU A 564 16.55 12.43 20.18
C LEU A 564 17.56 11.46 19.54
N SER A 565 17.08 10.33 19.02
CA SER A 565 17.94 9.37 18.32
C SER A 565 18.58 9.96 17.06
N ALA A 566 17.86 10.80 16.32
CA ALA A 566 18.41 11.46 15.14
C ALA A 566 19.54 12.44 15.49
N ILE A 567 19.38 13.22 16.56
CA ILE A 567 20.41 14.16 17.03
C ILE A 567 21.67 13.40 17.46
N HIS A 568 21.53 12.38 18.32
CA HIS A 568 22.65 11.53 18.75
C HIS A 568 23.37 10.89 17.55
N ASN A 569 22.62 10.38 16.56
CA ASN A 569 23.22 9.79 15.36
C ASN A 569 24.05 10.82 14.57
N ASN A 570 23.57 12.06 14.45
CA ASN A 570 24.29 13.12 13.74
C ASN A 570 25.56 13.55 14.50
N ILE A 571 25.49 13.68 15.83
CA ILE A 571 26.67 13.94 16.66
C ILE A 571 27.69 12.80 16.50
N GLY A 572 27.23 11.55 16.52
CA GLY A 572 28.08 10.37 16.26
C GLY A 572 28.73 10.36 14.88
N ASN A 573 28.03 10.82 13.84
CA ASN A 573 28.60 11.00 12.50
C ASN A 573 29.76 11.99 12.54
N VAL A 574 29.56 13.16 13.19
CA VAL A 574 30.58 14.20 13.25
C VAL A 574 31.82 13.74 14.01
N TYR A 575 31.66 13.09 15.17
CA TYR A 575 32.80 12.52 15.91
C TYR A 575 33.54 11.44 15.09
N CYS A 576 32.81 10.60 14.35
CA CYS A 576 33.41 9.63 13.45
C CYS A 576 34.24 10.29 12.33
N MET A 577 33.79 11.42 11.78
CA MET A 577 34.55 12.20 10.79
C MET A 577 35.77 12.91 11.39
N LEU A 578 35.73 13.24 12.68
CA LEU A 578 36.86 13.77 13.45
C LEU A 578 37.83 12.67 13.92
N ASN A 579 37.56 11.40 13.62
CA ASN A 579 38.27 10.21 14.11
C ASN A 579 38.23 10.02 15.63
N ASP A 580 37.27 10.65 16.31
CA ASP A 580 36.99 10.43 17.72
C ASP A 580 35.98 9.28 17.85
N TYR A 581 36.49 8.05 17.70
CA TYR A 581 35.65 6.87 17.64
C TYR A 581 35.00 6.52 18.99
N ASP A 582 35.59 6.97 20.11
CA ASP A 582 35.04 6.70 21.44
C ASP A 582 33.77 7.51 21.68
N HIS A 583 33.80 8.82 21.46
CA HIS A 583 32.60 9.65 21.54
C HIS A 583 31.59 9.27 20.45
N ALA A 584 32.03 8.89 19.25
CA ALA A 584 31.11 8.40 18.22
C ALA A 584 30.33 7.16 18.69
N LEU A 585 31.01 6.18 19.30
CA LEU A 585 30.37 4.98 19.83
C LEU A 585 29.36 5.30 20.94
N GLU A 586 29.70 6.19 21.88
CA GLU A 586 28.78 6.62 22.94
C GLU A 586 27.47 7.16 22.34
N GLN A 587 27.58 8.06 21.35
CA GLN A 587 26.42 8.68 20.72
C GLN A 587 25.60 7.70 19.88
N TYR A 588 26.23 6.82 19.10
CA TYR A 588 25.50 5.79 18.35
C TYR A 588 24.81 4.77 19.27
N ASN A 589 25.43 4.42 20.40
CA ASN A 589 24.80 3.54 21.39
C ASN A 589 23.57 4.18 22.02
N GLU A 590 23.60 5.47 22.35
CA GLU A 590 22.40 6.19 22.82
C GLU A 590 21.32 6.27 21.74
N ALA A 591 21.71 6.56 20.49
CA ALA A 591 20.77 6.57 19.37
C ALA A 591 20.10 5.19 19.18
N PHE A 592 20.87 4.10 19.31
CA PHE A 592 20.39 2.72 19.24
C PHE A 592 19.49 2.37 20.43
N ARG A 593 19.87 2.75 21.65
CA ARG A 593 19.08 2.53 22.88
C ARG A 593 17.69 3.16 22.76
N ILE A 594 17.62 4.40 22.28
CA ILE A 594 16.34 5.09 22.04
C ILE A 594 15.56 4.35 20.94
N LYS A 595 16.17 4.10 19.78
CA LYS A 595 15.49 3.39 18.66
C LYS A 595 14.94 2.03 19.07
N SER A 596 15.67 1.27 19.88
CA SER A 596 15.28 -0.08 20.31
C SER A 596 14.07 -0.08 21.25
N LYS A 597 13.79 1.03 21.92
CA LYS A 597 12.57 1.18 22.73
C LYS A 597 11.35 1.60 21.92
N ILE A 598 11.54 2.35 20.83
CA ILE A 598 10.43 2.92 20.05
C ILE A 598 10.08 2.14 18.79
N LEU A 599 11.01 1.32 18.30
CA LEU A 599 10.85 0.56 17.05
C LEU A 599 10.75 -0.93 17.37
N PRO A 600 9.95 -1.69 16.61
CA PRO A 600 10.00 -3.15 16.64
C PRO A 600 11.43 -3.66 16.44
N ASN A 601 11.81 -4.74 17.13
CA ASN A 601 13.16 -5.32 17.07
C ASN A 601 13.62 -5.70 15.64
N GLN A 602 12.68 -5.92 14.73
CA GLN A 602 12.93 -6.25 13.32
C GLN A 602 12.93 -5.01 12.39
N HIS A 603 12.79 -3.80 12.94
CA HIS A 603 12.68 -2.60 12.12
C HIS A 603 14.01 -2.31 11.39
N PRO A 604 14.02 -2.05 10.06
CA PRO A 604 15.24 -1.81 9.29
C PRO A 604 16.17 -0.74 9.89
N SER A 605 15.60 0.31 10.50
CA SER A 605 16.39 1.36 11.16
C SER A 605 17.20 0.91 12.38
N LEU A 606 16.86 -0.22 13.02
CA LEU A 606 17.70 -0.84 14.05
C LEU A 606 18.92 -1.51 13.42
N ALA A 607 18.73 -2.23 12.30
CA ALA A 607 19.85 -2.76 11.53
C ALA A 607 20.77 -1.65 11.02
N THR A 608 20.22 -0.53 10.55
CA THR A 608 21.02 0.63 10.16
C THR A 608 21.85 1.16 11.33
N ALA A 609 21.26 1.27 12.53
CA ALA A 609 21.98 1.75 13.71
C ALA A 609 23.11 0.79 14.14
N LEU A 610 22.85 -0.52 14.12
CA LEU A 610 23.88 -1.54 14.40
C LEU A 610 25.01 -1.51 13.37
N ARG A 611 24.70 -1.30 12.08
CA ARG A 611 25.72 -1.11 11.04
C ARG A 611 26.55 0.14 11.29
N SER A 612 25.96 1.25 11.73
CA SER A 612 26.73 2.45 12.10
C SER A 612 27.73 2.17 13.23
N ILE A 613 27.32 1.42 14.26
CA ILE A 613 28.21 0.99 15.36
C ILE A 613 29.32 0.06 14.84
N GLY A 614 28.96 -0.94 14.02
CA GLY A 614 29.92 -1.85 13.39
C GLY A 614 30.97 -1.12 12.56
N MET A 615 30.55 -0.13 11.76
CA MET A 615 31.43 0.72 10.96
C MET A 615 32.44 1.49 11.83
N VAL A 616 32.03 2.00 12.99
CA VAL A 616 32.96 2.70 13.88
C VAL A 616 33.98 1.73 14.49
N TYR A 617 33.56 0.53 14.91
CA TYR A 617 34.50 -0.49 15.39
C TYR A 617 35.49 -0.94 14.30
N GLU A 618 35.04 -1.04 13.05
CA GLU A 618 35.91 -1.34 11.91
C GLU A 618 36.96 -0.23 11.71
N LYS A 619 36.54 1.04 11.69
CA LYS A 619 37.46 2.19 11.60
C LYS A 619 38.44 2.27 12.78
N LYS A 620 38.02 1.84 13.97
CA LYS A 620 38.86 1.72 15.17
C LYS A 620 39.83 0.53 15.12
N GLY A 621 39.70 -0.37 14.14
CA GLY A 621 40.51 -1.59 14.00
C GLY A 621 40.03 -2.80 14.82
N ALA A 622 38.86 -2.71 15.48
CA ALA A 622 38.26 -3.78 16.26
C ALA A 622 37.37 -4.69 15.40
N ILE A 623 37.99 -5.38 14.44
CA ILE A 623 37.30 -6.12 13.36
C ILE A 623 36.33 -7.19 13.91
N GLN A 624 36.69 -7.91 14.97
CA GLN A 624 35.82 -8.94 15.57
C GLN A 624 34.51 -8.35 16.09
N LYS A 625 34.57 -7.22 16.82
CA LYS A 625 33.37 -6.52 17.29
C LYS A 625 32.53 -5.99 16.14
N ALA A 626 33.17 -5.44 15.09
CA ALA A 626 32.45 -4.98 13.91
C ALA A 626 31.64 -6.11 13.25
N GLN A 627 32.24 -7.30 13.11
CA GLN A 627 31.57 -8.48 12.55
C GLN A 627 30.37 -8.94 13.40
N GLU A 628 30.47 -8.87 14.74
CA GLU A 628 29.34 -9.18 15.63
C GLU A 628 28.15 -8.24 15.37
N PHE A 629 28.40 -6.93 15.27
CA PHE A 629 27.35 -5.94 15.01
C PHE A 629 26.77 -6.05 13.60
N TYR A 630 27.59 -6.33 12.58
CA TYR A 630 27.11 -6.58 11.23
C TYR A 630 26.22 -7.82 11.16
N LYS A 631 26.62 -8.90 11.84
CA LYS A 631 25.79 -10.11 11.92
C LYS A 631 24.44 -9.83 12.58
N GLN A 632 24.42 -9.11 13.70
CA GLN A 632 23.17 -8.70 14.35
C GLN A 632 22.27 -7.85 13.42
N ALA A 633 22.87 -6.96 12.61
CA ALA A 633 22.14 -6.17 11.64
C ALA A 633 21.57 -6.99 10.46
N ASP A 634 22.30 -8.02 10.03
CA ASP A 634 21.87 -8.93 8.96
C ASP A 634 20.79 -9.88 9.44
N ASP A 635 20.88 -10.38 10.68
CA ASP A 635 19.83 -11.18 11.32
C ASP A 635 18.50 -10.40 11.35
N ILE A 636 18.52 -9.08 11.61
CA ILE A 636 17.33 -8.22 11.55
C ILE A 636 16.77 -8.09 10.12
N ASN A 637 17.62 -7.97 9.10
CA ASN A 637 17.16 -7.79 7.71
C ASN A 637 16.77 -9.10 7.02
N SER A 638 17.29 -10.24 7.47
CA SER A 638 16.99 -11.57 6.90
C SER A 638 15.57 -12.07 7.20
N VAL A 639 14.84 -11.35 8.04
CA VAL A 639 13.49 -11.66 8.53
C VAL A 639 12.41 -10.83 7.81
N ILE A 640 12.81 -9.87 6.95
CA ILE A 640 11.94 -9.05 6.10
C ILE A 640 11.97 -9.62 4.68
#